data_AF-A0A4Q4XKI4-F1
#
_entry.id   AF-A0A4Q4XKI4-F1
#
_cell.length_a   1.000
_cell.length_b   1.000
_cell.length_c   1.000
_cell.angle_alpha   90.00
_cell.angle_beta   90.00
_cell.angle_gamma   90.00
#
_symmetry.space_group_name_H-M   'P 1'
#
loop_
_entity.id
_entity.type
_entity.pdbx_description
1 polymer ?
#
loop_
_entity_poly.entity_id
_entity_poly.type
_entity_poly.pdbx_seq_one_letter_code
_entity_poly.pdbx_strand_id
1 'polypeptide(L)'
;MVKRALPSDKIPIKVTEILPRLKDGGAFVKFSHPPDLSAREIEEKVSNLLKEKPVKPFFSPFRSVQAGLVKGVPWLEDLHRFPHSRLRVEFVPKNPGEEAVELSQETLYSLFRRFGKISEITSQPWDSKVLPKYAYVDFGFVRDAIMARNCLHGFVVTEELGGGKLGTRLRMSYEQRTKPHRIWDWIANHPRIVIPVLVALLTGLTVVVFDPIRSFFVKAHVSGTFHLNNTRVVRWLRQQTSDIFAFQREKAEQASLETIWTHRKDLITQIQKWLLETAETFIVVQGPRGSGKKELVLEQALKDRPNVLVIDCKPIVEARGESSTIKKMASAVGYRPIFSWANSISSMADLAVQSTTGVKAGFSETLDSQLQKILQTAAGALTDLGLEGRRKSDPDFSLPPDAYLEAHPEKRPVVVIDNFLHKNDGKTIVYDKIADWAAALVQSNIAHVIFLTTDSSYSKSLSKSLPDRVFRQAALGDLSPDVAKRFVLSHIHDDDASRSTEGSEARSQEKKPEHRVVQLSELDQCIGTLGGRLTDLEFLARRLQAGQTPGQAVAEITEQSASEILKMFLLPGKTTSDSEHKWSAEQAWYLIKALASKGSLRYHEVLLSDTFRSSLSAPDGESALEGLANIELIGVTTANGRPRSIVVGKPVYLAAFRLLSRDPVLSAKMDMAVLAELAKVEGRNIEKAEAELATLGALPTLPPQTTGRVTYLLAKLETSHRKVEAYEFEMAKLKKTLSKEN
;
A
#
# COMPACT_ATOMS: atom_id res chain seq x y z
N MET A 1 -17.53 13.71 -73.08
CA MET A 1 -18.79 13.93 -72.34
C MET A 1 -19.54 15.16 -72.85
N VAL A 2 -18.95 16.36 -72.86
CA VAL A 2 -19.62 17.59 -73.34
C VAL A 2 -20.17 17.45 -74.77
N LYS A 3 -19.39 16.93 -75.72
CA LYS A 3 -19.87 16.66 -77.10
C LYS A 3 -21.06 15.68 -77.19
N ARG A 4 -21.22 14.77 -76.21
CA ARG A 4 -22.37 13.85 -76.13
C ARG A 4 -23.59 14.51 -75.49
N ALA A 5 -23.36 15.44 -74.57
CA ALA A 5 -24.40 16.21 -73.88
C ALA A 5 -24.94 17.38 -74.74
N LEU A 6 -24.11 17.92 -75.64
CA LEU A 6 -24.42 19.00 -76.57
C LEU A 6 -24.08 18.56 -78.01
N PRO A 7 -24.92 17.74 -78.66
CA PRO A 7 -24.71 17.36 -80.06
C PRO A 7 -24.97 18.56 -80.98
N SER A 8 -23.97 18.92 -81.81
CA SER A 8 -24.01 20.02 -82.77
C SER A 8 -25.15 19.91 -83.80
N ASP A 9 -25.61 18.68 -84.05
CA ASP A 9 -26.57 18.38 -85.12
C ASP A 9 -28.03 18.65 -84.70
N LYS A 10 -28.28 18.82 -83.40
CA LYS A 10 -29.63 19.01 -82.82
C LYS A 10 -29.85 20.35 -82.16
N ILE A 11 -28.78 21.08 -81.84
CA ILE A 11 -28.84 22.36 -81.15
C ILE A 11 -27.97 23.35 -81.94
N PRO A 12 -28.53 24.45 -82.46
CA PRO A 12 -27.79 25.43 -83.26
C PRO A 12 -26.92 26.34 -82.36
N ILE A 13 -25.89 25.76 -81.73
CA ILE A 13 -24.91 26.46 -80.90
C ILE A 13 -23.49 26.17 -81.38
N LYS A 14 -22.64 27.20 -81.38
CA LYS A 14 -21.21 27.06 -81.61
C LYS A 14 -20.49 27.13 -80.28
N VAL A 15 -19.95 26.01 -79.81
CA VAL A 15 -19.14 25.97 -78.58
C VAL A 15 -17.80 26.66 -78.83
N THR A 16 -17.51 27.69 -78.04
CA THR A 16 -16.28 28.50 -78.17
C THR A 16 -15.19 28.04 -77.21
N GLU A 17 -15.55 27.68 -75.97
CA GLU A 17 -14.58 27.29 -74.95
C GLU A 17 -15.20 26.28 -73.97
N ILE A 18 -14.40 25.31 -73.51
CA ILE A 18 -14.79 24.34 -72.48
C ILE A 18 -13.78 24.42 -71.34
N LEU A 19 -14.26 24.79 -70.15
CA LEU A 19 -13.44 24.93 -68.94
C LEU A 19 -13.78 23.79 -67.95
N PRO A 20 -12.94 22.75 -67.83
CA PRO A 20 -13.19 21.64 -66.91
C PRO A 20 -13.04 22.08 -65.44
N ARG A 21 -13.91 21.55 -64.57
CA ARG A 21 -13.93 21.79 -63.13
C ARG A 21 -13.88 20.47 -62.38
N LEU A 22 -12.65 19.96 -62.16
CA LEU A 22 -12.41 18.69 -61.48
C LEU A 22 -12.95 18.68 -60.04
N LYS A 23 -12.75 19.79 -59.30
CA LYS A 23 -13.20 19.97 -57.91
C LYS A 23 -14.72 19.81 -57.72
N ASP A 24 -15.50 20.28 -58.68
CA ASP A 24 -16.98 20.22 -58.66
C ASP A 24 -17.54 19.06 -59.51
N GLY A 25 -16.68 18.29 -60.18
CA GLY A 25 -17.08 17.15 -61.03
C GLY A 25 -17.82 17.53 -62.32
N GLY A 26 -17.56 18.71 -62.90
CA GLY A 26 -18.27 19.25 -64.07
C GLY A 26 -17.40 20.05 -65.04
N ALA A 27 -18.03 20.83 -65.94
CA ALA A 27 -17.35 21.75 -66.84
C ALA A 27 -18.24 22.95 -67.18
N PHE A 28 -17.65 24.14 -67.33
CA PHE A 28 -18.32 25.30 -67.93
C PHE A 28 -18.15 25.26 -69.45
N VAL A 29 -19.20 25.63 -70.18
CA VAL A 29 -19.20 25.65 -71.64
C VAL A 29 -19.61 27.04 -72.09
N LYS A 30 -18.71 27.75 -72.77
CA LYS A 30 -19.03 29.00 -73.47
C LYS A 30 -19.51 28.65 -74.87
N PHE A 31 -20.60 29.26 -75.29
CA PHE A 31 -21.19 29.04 -76.60
C PHE A 31 -21.68 30.37 -77.18
N SER A 32 -21.68 30.48 -78.51
CA SER A 32 -22.39 31.52 -79.24
C SER A 32 -23.64 30.93 -79.91
N HIS A 33 -24.70 31.73 -79.98
CA HIS A 33 -25.97 31.36 -80.59
C HIS A 33 -26.43 32.43 -81.60
N PRO A 34 -27.28 32.07 -82.57
CA PRO A 34 -27.90 33.04 -83.48
C PRO A 34 -28.75 34.08 -82.73
N PRO A 35 -28.91 35.31 -83.25
CA PRO A 35 -29.65 36.38 -82.59
C PRO A 35 -31.15 36.08 -82.41
N ASP A 36 -31.69 35.14 -83.18
CA ASP A 36 -33.11 34.75 -83.16
C ASP A 36 -33.49 33.79 -82.02
N LEU A 37 -32.51 33.29 -81.26
CA LEU A 37 -32.70 32.31 -80.18
C LEU A 37 -32.26 32.89 -78.84
N SER A 38 -33.10 32.77 -77.81
CA SER A 38 -32.72 33.17 -76.46
C SER A 38 -31.88 32.10 -75.75
N ALA A 39 -30.96 32.52 -74.88
CA ALA A 39 -30.15 31.59 -74.07
C ALA A 39 -30.99 30.68 -73.16
N ARG A 40 -32.20 31.12 -72.77
CA ARG A 40 -33.15 30.33 -71.96
C ARG A 40 -33.78 29.19 -72.77
N GLU A 41 -34.17 29.45 -74.01
CA GLU A 41 -34.70 28.39 -74.90
C GLU A 41 -33.65 27.33 -75.21
N ILE A 42 -32.37 27.72 -75.27
CA ILE A 42 -31.25 26.78 -75.42
C ILE A 42 -31.10 25.91 -74.17
N GLU A 43 -31.17 26.49 -72.97
CA GLU A 43 -31.16 25.74 -71.71
C GLU A 43 -32.31 24.72 -71.64
N GLU A 44 -33.53 25.12 -72.02
CA GLU A 44 -34.70 24.25 -72.02
C GLU A 44 -34.56 23.11 -73.04
N LYS A 45 -34.10 23.40 -74.26
CA LYS A 45 -33.83 22.39 -75.30
C LYS A 45 -32.75 21.40 -74.84
N VAL A 46 -31.67 21.88 -74.23
CA VAL A 46 -30.59 21.02 -73.69
C VAL A 46 -31.09 20.17 -72.52
N SER A 47 -31.84 20.77 -71.59
CA SER A 47 -32.40 20.08 -70.43
C SER A 47 -33.37 18.97 -70.85
N ASN A 48 -34.24 19.24 -71.83
CA ASN A 48 -35.16 18.24 -72.38
C ASN A 48 -34.42 17.12 -73.12
N LEU A 49 -33.42 17.46 -73.93
CA LEU A 49 -32.57 16.48 -74.61
C LEU A 49 -31.83 15.56 -73.61
N LEU A 50 -31.31 16.11 -72.50
CA LEU A 50 -30.64 15.33 -71.45
C LEU A 50 -31.61 14.48 -70.61
N LYS A 51 -32.90 14.83 -70.55
CA LYS A 51 -33.95 13.99 -69.95
C LYS A 51 -34.31 12.82 -70.85
N GLU A 52 -34.49 13.06 -72.16
CA GLU A 52 -34.81 12.02 -73.14
C GLU A 52 -33.65 11.07 -73.40
N LYS A 53 -32.42 11.59 -73.50
CA LYS A 53 -31.19 10.83 -73.73
C LYS A 53 -30.15 11.12 -72.66
N PRO A 54 -30.26 10.46 -71.49
CA PRO A 54 -29.38 10.75 -70.36
C PRO A 54 -27.93 10.34 -70.65
N VAL A 55 -27.03 11.32 -70.65
CA VAL A 55 -25.59 11.07 -70.68
C VAL A 55 -25.14 10.69 -69.27
N LYS A 56 -24.69 9.44 -69.10
CA LYS A 56 -24.25 8.89 -67.81
C LYS A 56 -22.73 8.79 -67.78
N PRO A 57 -22.03 9.43 -66.82
CA PRO A 57 -20.60 9.23 -66.62
C PRO A 57 -20.29 7.79 -66.22
N PHE A 58 -19.17 7.24 -66.70
CA PHE A 58 -18.71 5.89 -66.33
C PHE A 58 -18.59 5.71 -64.81
N PHE A 59 -18.13 6.74 -64.09
CA PHE A 59 -17.98 6.74 -62.63
C PHE A 59 -19.29 6.99 -61.87
N SER A 60 -20.41 7.24 -62.56
CA SER A 60 -21.73 7.42 -61.92
C SER A 60 -22.87 6.91 -62.83
N PRO A 61 -22.98 5.58 -63.04
CA PRO A 61 -23.87 4.98 -64.05
C PRO A 61 -25.37 5.13 -63.73
N PHE A 62 -25.71 5.43 -62.48
CA PHE A 62 -27.09 5.65 -62.03
C PHE A 62 -27.53 7.12 -62.09
N ARG A 63 -26.65 8.03 -62.55
CA ARG A 63 -26.93 9.47 -62.55
C ARG A 63 -26.66 10.09 -63.92
N SER A 64 -27.59 10.90 -64.41
CA SER A 64 -27.43 11.67 -65.64
C SER A 64 -26.72 13.00 -65.40
N VAL A 65 -26.02 13.47 -66.42
CA VAL A 65 -25.50 14.85 -66.49
C VAL A 65 -26.68 15.82 -66.57
N GLN A 66 -26.60 16.89 -65.79
CA GLN A 66 -27.54 18.02 -65.83
C GLN A 66 -26.83 19.23 -66.44
N ALA A 67 -27.60 20.08 -67.11
CA ALA A 67 -27.15 21.37 -67.61
C ALA A 67 -28.00 22.47 -66.99
N GLY A 68 -27.37 23.59 -66.65
CA GLY A 68 -28.03 24.80 -66.17
C GLY A 68 -27.35 26.01 -66.80
N LEU A 69 -28.14 27.04 -67.11
CA LEU A 69 -27.63 28.30 -67.63
C LEU A 69 -26.97 29.07 -66.49
N VAL A 70 -25.73 29.50 -66.72
CA VAL A 70 -25.01 30.37 -65.80
C VAL A 70 -25.58 31.77 -65.90
N LYS A 71 -26.31 32.20 -64.87
CA LYS A 71 -26.99 33.52 -64.82
C LYS A 71 -26.13 34.60 -64.18
N GLY A 72 -25.23 34.20 -63.29
CA GLY A 72 -24.29 35.09 -62.62
C GLY A 72 -22.89 35.08 -63.24
N VAL A 73 -21.92 35.60 -62.50
CA VAL A 73 -20.50 35.53 -62.86
C VAL A 73 -19.88 34.37 -62.06
N PRO A 74 -19.54 33.25 -62.71
CA PRO A 74 -19.05 32.07 -62.00
C PRO A 74 -17.70 32.39 -61.34
N TRP A 75 -17.57 32.07 -60.05
CA TRP A 75 -16.31 32.25 -59.34
C TRP A 75 -15.47 30.99 -59.42
N LEU A 76 -14.45 31.08 -60.26
CA LEU A 76 -13.51 30.03 -60.62
C LEU A 76 -12.45 29.79 -59.52
N GLU A 77 -12.86 29.65 -58.26
CA GLU A 77 -11.94 29.50 -57.12
C GLU A 77 -11.11 28.19 -57.17
N ASP A 78 -9.89 28.24 -56.63
CA ASP A 78 -9.02 27.08 -56.38
C ASP A 78 -8.72 26.89 -54.87
N LEU A 79 -9.54 27.51 -54.02
CA LEU A 79 -9.43 27.38 -52.56
C LEU A 79 -9.76 25.95 -52.12
N HIS A 80 -9.15 25.48 -51.03
CA HIS A 80 -9.39 24.16 -50.43
C HIS A 80 -10.76 24.05 -49.72
N ARG A 81 -11.84 24.23 -50.48
CA ARG A 81 -13.24 24.21 -50.04
C ARG A 81 -14.04 23.22 -50.88
N PHE A 82 -14.12 21.96 -50.46
CA PHE A 82 -14.79 20.92 -51.25
C PHE A 82 -16.32 21.09 -51.28
N PRO A 83 -16.99 20.56 -52.32
CA PRO A 83 -18.45 20.62 -52.43
C PRO A 83 -19.17 19.98 -51.24
N HIS A 84 -20.09 20.74 -50.65
CA HIS A 84 -21.01 20.28 -49.61
C HIS A 84 -22.45 20.55 -50.04
N SER A 85 -23.40 19.86 -49.42
CA SER A 85 -24.83 20.04 -49.70
C SER A 85 -25.39 21.36 -49.15
N ARG A 86 -24.71 21.97 -48.17
CA ARG A 86 -25.05 23.26 -47.57
C ARG A 86 -24.31 24.38 -48.28
N LEU A 87 -25.08 25.34 -48.79
CA LEU A 87 -24.56 26.59 -49.37
C LEU A 87 -24.79 27.74 -48.42
N ARG A 88 -23.75 28.51 -48.14
CA ARG A 88 -23.86 29.83 -47.53
C ARG A 88 -24.02 30.87 -48.62
N VAL A 89 -25.18 31.53 -48.63
CA VAL A 89 -25.56 32.59 -49.55
C VAL A 89 -25.44 33.91 -48.82
N GLU A 90 -24.43 34.70 -49.18
CA GLU A 90 -24.19 36.02 -48.61
C GLU A 90 -24.77 37.10 -49.52
N PHE A 91 -25.43 38.08 -48.92
CA PHE A 91 -26.03 39.21 -49.61
C PHE A 91 -25.03 40.35 -49.68
N VAL A 92 -24.56 40.65 -50.90
CA VAL A 92 -23.50 41.64 -51.17
C VAL A 92 -24.07 42.72 -52.09
N PRO A 93 -23.70 44.00 -51.93
CA PRO A 93 -24.17 45.05 -52.82
C PRO A 93 -23.61 44.90 -54.24
N LYS A 94 -24.29 45.50 -55.22
CA LYS A 94 -23.88 45.46 -56.62
C LYS A 94 -22.60 46.26 -56.85
N ASN A 95 -22.53 47.48 -56.31
CA ASN A 95 -21.32 48.31 -56.31
C ASN A 95 -20.77 48.50 -54.88
N PRO A 96 -19.45 48.69 -54.71
CA PRO A 96 -18.87 49.00 -53.40
C PRO A 96 -19.44 50.31 -52.83
N GLY A 97 -19.97 50.27 -51.61
CA GLY A 97 -20.55 51.43 -50.91
C GLY A 97 -22.08 51.52 -50.90
N GLU A 98 -22.77 50.62 -51.60
CA GLU A 98 -24.24 50.52 -51.57
C GLU A 98 -24.73 49.52 -50.50
N GLU A 99 -26.00 49.59 -50.13
CA GLU A 99 -26.62 48.64 -49.19
C GLU A 99 -27.25 47.45 -49.92
N ALA A 100 -27.06 46.24 -49.37
CA ALA A 100 -27.67 45.02 -49.85
C ALA A 100 -28.91 44.66 -49.02
N VAL A 101 -29.99 44.22 -49.69
CA VAL A 101 -31.22 43.81 -49.02
C VAL A 101 -31.14 42.32 -48.67
N GLU A 102 -31.57 41.97 -47.46
CA GLU A 102 -31.70 40.57 -47.05
C GLU A 102 -32.88 39.92 -47.80
N LEU A 103 -32.63 38.80 -48.47
CA LEU A 103 -33.69 38.11 -49.21
C LEU A 103 -34.55 37.24 -48.29
N SER A 104 -35.86 37.23 -48.54
CA SER A 104 -36.79 36.34 -47.85
C SER A 104 -36.53 34.87 -48.21
N GLN A 105 -36.95 33.96 -47.32
CA GLN A 105 -36.82 32.51 -47.55
C GLN A 105 -37.61 32.06 -48.79
N GLU A 106 -38.74 32.70 -49.09
CA GLU A 106 -39.56 32.41 -50.27
C GLU A 106 -38.83 32.78 -51.57
N THR A 107 -38.17 33.94 -51.59
CA THR A 107 -37.36 34.37 -52.72
C THR A 107 -36.19 33.40 -52.94
N LEU A 108 -35.48 33.05 -51.88
CA LEU A 108 -34.41 32.04 -51.95
C LEU A 108 -34.93 30.70 -52.44
N TYR A 109 -36.08 30.24 -51.94
CA TYR A 109 -36.71 29.00 -52.40
C TYR A 109 -37.00 29.05 -53.90
N SER A 110 -37.63 30.11 -54.40
CA SER A 110 -37.98 30.24 -55.82
C SER A 110 -36.76 30.25 -56.76
N LEU A 111 -35.65 30.86 -56.32
CA LEU A 111 -34.40 30.93 -57.06
C LEU A 111 -33.66 29.59 -57.08
N PHE A 112 -33.55 28.94 -55.92
CA PHE A 112 -32.73 27.74 -55.74
C PHE A 112 -33.46 26.43 -56.08
N ARG A 113 -34.80 26.40 -56.00
CA ARG A 113 -35.60 25.18 -56.24
C ARG A 113 -35.44 24.62 -57.65
N ARG A 114 -35.11 25.45 -58.63
CA ARG A 114 -34.93 25.05 -60.03
C ARG A 114 -33.74 24.11 -60.24
N PHE A 115 -32.75 24.14 -59.35
CA PHE A 115 -31.53 23.34 -59.45
C PHE A 115 -31.64 21.99 -58.73
N GLY A 116 -32.62 21.81 -57.85
CA GLY A 116 -32.83 20.54 -57.16
C GLY A 116 -33.69 20.64 -55.90
N LYS A 117 -33.79 19.52 -55.18
CA LYS A 117 -34.63 19.44 -53.98
C LYS A 117 -33.91 20.14 -52.81
N ILE A 118 -34.47 21.24 -52.35
CA ILE A 118 -34.06 21.92 -51.12
C ILE A 118 -34.60 21.13 -49.92
N SER A 119 -33.73 20.86 -48.95
CA SER A 119 -34.04 20.24 -47.67
C SER A 119 -34.48 21.27 -46.65
N GLU A 120 -33.74 22.38 -46.51
CA GLU A 120 -33.99 23.41 -45.51
C GLU A 120 -33.39 24.76 -45.96
N ILE A 121 -34.01 25.88 -45.57
CA ILE A 121 -33.44 27.22 -45.70
C ILE A 121 -33.41 27.84 -44.30
N THR A 122 -32.24 28.25 -43.84
CA THR A 122 -32.06 28.87 -42.52
C THR A 122 -31.52 30.27 -42.71
N SER A 123 -32.33 31.28 -42.40
CA SER A 123 -31.87 32.68 -42.35
C SER A 123 -31.00 32.91 -41.13
N GLN A 124 -30.05 33.84 -41.22
CA GLN A 124 -29.28 34.28 -40.08
C GLN A 124 -30.22 34.86 -38.99
N PRO A 125 -29.97 34.60 -37.69
CA PRO A 125 -30.76 35.19 -36.60
C PRO A 125 -30.72 36.72 -36.65
N TRP A 126 -31.85 37.36 -36.33
CA TRP A 126 -32.01 38.81 -36.44
C TRP A 126 -31.05 39.62 -35.54
N ASP A 127 -30.54 39.03 -34.46
CA ASP A 127 -29.61 39.69 -33.51
C ASP A 127 -28.12 39.62 -33.95
N SER A 128 -27.84 38.88 -35.02
CA SER A 128 -26.47 38.52 -35.36
C SER A 128 -25.68 39.70 -35.92
N LYS A 129 -24.52 39.99 -35.34
CA LYS A 129 -23.62 41.08 -35.74
C LYS A 129 -22.72 40.75 -36.94
N VAL A 130 -22.87 39.58 -37.57
CA VAL A 130 -21.98 39.13 -38.65
C VAL A 130 -22.44 39.70 -39.99
N LEU A 131 -21.59 40.53 -40.61
CA LEU A 131 -21.77 41.11 -41.95
C LEU A 131 -20.74 40.51 -42.94
N PRO A 132 -21.07 40.34 -44.24
CA PRO A 132 -22.38 40.55 -44.87
C PRO A 132 -23.43 39.55 -44.35
N LYS A 133 -24.70 39.97 -44.34
CA LYS A 133 -25.81 39.11 -43.96
C LYS A 133 -25.87 37.88 -44.86
N TYR A 134 -26.28 36.74 -44.30
CA TYR A 134 -26.31 35.49 -45.06
C TYR A 134 -27.48 34.59 -44.71
N ALA A 135 -27.73 33.61 -45.58
CA ALA A 135 -28.66 32.51 -45.34
C ALA A 135 -28.02 31.19 -45.75
N TYR A 136 -28.39 30.12 -45.07
CA TYR A 136 -28.03 28.76 -45.45
C TYR A 136 -29.12 28.14 -46.32
N VAL A 137 -28.71 27.53 -47.44
CA VAL A 137 -29.58 26.73 -48.30
C VAL A 137 -29.01 25.31 -48.34
N ASP A 138 -29.77 24.38 -47.75
CA ASP A 138 -29.40 22.97 -47.68
C ASP A 138 -30.08 22.20 -48.80
N PHE A 139 -29.30 21.61 -49.71
CA PHE A 139 -29.82 20.73 -50.75
C PHE A 139 -29.86 19.28 -50.27
N GLY A 140 -30.76 18.48 -50.85
CA GLY A 140 -30.82 17.03 -50.61
C GLY A 140 -29.61 16.29 -51.21
N PHE A 141 -29.02 16.84 -52.27
CA PHE A 141 -27.85 16.27 -52.94
C PHE A 141 -26.77 17.32 -53.19
N VAL A 142 -25.50 16.93 -53.03
CA VAL A 142 -24.34 17.81 -53.25
C VAL A 142 -24.28 18.35 -54.69
N ARG A 143 -24.68 17.56 -55.69
CA ARG A 143 -24.68 18.00 -57.10
C ARG A 143 -25.64 19.16 -57.36
N ASP A 144 -26.77 19.18 -56.66
CA ASP A 144 -27.79 20.22 -56.82
C ASP A 144 -27.25 21.52 -56.23
N ALA A 145 -26.53 21.43 -55.10
CA ALA A 145 -25.79 22.54 -54.51
C ALA A 145 -24.64 23.03 -55.41
N ILE A 146 -23.90 22.11 -56.04
CA ILE A 146 -22.85 22.44 -57.02
C ILE A 146 -23.45 23.21 -58.20
N MET A 147 -24.56 22.71 -58.76
CA MET A 147 -25.22 23.34 -59.89
C MET A 147 -25.75 24.73 -59.52
N ALA A 148 -26.44 24.84 -58.38
CA ALA A 148 -26.93 26.11 -57.86
C ALA A 148 -25.81 27.13 -57.63
N ARG A 149 -24.71 26.70 -57.00
CA ARG A 149 -23.53 27.55 -56.78
C ARG A 149 -22.97 28.05 -58.11
N ASN A 150 -22.69 27.14 -59.03
CA ASN A 150 -22.01 27.48 -60.28
C ASN A 150 -22.89 28.29 -61.24
N CYS A 151 -24.21 28.18 -61.15
CA CYS A 151 -25.14 28.95 -62.01
C CYS A 151 -25.53 30.31 -61.43
N LEU A 152 -25.69 30.42 -60.10
CA LEU A 152 -26.19 31.62 -59.43
C LEU A 152 -25.13 32.46 -58.71
N HIS A 153 -23.88 31.98 -58.59
CA HIS A 153 -22.84 32.81 -57.98
C HIS A 153 -22.66 34.12 -58.77
N GLY A 154 -22.68 35.25 -58.07
CA GLY A 154 -22.58 36.58 -58.67
C GLY A 154 -23.84 37.03 -59.42
N PHE A 155 -24.95 36.32 -59.33
CA PHE A 155 -26.25 36.75 -59.86
C PHE A 155 -26.76 37.97 -59.07
N VAL A 156 -27.25 38.98 -59.80
CA VAL A 156 -27.84 40.18 -59.22
C VAL A 156 -29.35 40.03 -59.27
N VAL A 157 -29.98 39.99 -58.10
CA VAL A 157 -31.43 39.92 -57.94
C VAL A 157 -32.00 41.31 -58.18
N THR A 158 -32.90 41.43 -59.16
CA THR A 158 -33.58 42.69 -59.51
C THR A 158 -34.70 43.03 -58.53
N GLU A 159 -35.22 44.25 -58.59
CA GLU A 159 -36.31 44.72 -57.72
C GLU A 159 -37.56 43.80 -57.82
N GLU A 160 -37.92 43.38 -59.03
CA GLU A 160 -39.03 42.45 -59.31
C GLU A 160 -38.89 41.09 -58.59
N LEU A 161 -37.66 40.67 -58.31
CA LEU A 161 -37.33 39.41 -57.66
C LEU A 161 -37.03 39.59 -56.16
N GLY A 162 -37.33 40.76 -55.59
CA GLY A 162 -37.12 41.06 -54.16
C GLY A 162 -35.71 41.50 -53.78
N GLY A 163 -34.89 41.90 -54.75
CA GLY A 163 -33.48 42.30 -54.54
C GLY A 163 -33.25 43.76 -54.10
N GLY A 164 -34.32 44.53 -53.88
CA GLY A 164 -34.28 45.96 -53.55
C GLY A 164 -34.00 46.88 -54.73
N LYS A 165 -34.15 48.21 -54.52
CA LYS A 165 -34.01 49.25 -55.56
C LYS A 165 -32.62 49.28 -56.24
N LEU A 166 -31.56 48.94 -55.50
CA LEU A 166 -30.18 48.94 -55.98
C LEU A 166 -29.71 47.56 -56.49
N GLY A 167 -30.51 46.51 -56.25
CA GLY A 167 -30.21 45.13 -56.59
C GLY A 167 -29.21 44.47 -55.63
N THR A 168 -29.44 43.19 -55.32
CA THR A 168 -28.60 42.42 -54.37
C THR A 168 -27.83 41.32 -55.09
N ARG A 169 -26.50 41.27 -54.92
CA ARG A 169 -25.62 40.26 -55.51
C ARG A 169 -25.45 39.07 -54.56
N LEU A 170 -25.63 37.86 -55.09
CA LEU A 170 -25.46 36.63 -54.32
C LEU A 170 -24.01 36.13 -54.35
N ARG A 171 -23.33 36.09 -53.20
CA ARG A 171 -22.02 35.45 -53.04
C ARG A 171 -22.19 34.09 -52.38
N MET A 172 -21.82 33.03 -53.11
CA MET A 172 -22.08 31.65 -52.69
C MET A 172 -20.81 30.89 -52.32
N SER A 173 -20.82 30.25 -51.15
CA SER A 173 -19.74 29.37 -50.66
C SER A 173 -20.27 28.06 -50.08
N TYR A 174 -19.46 27.00 -50.10
CA TYR A 174 -19.80 25.73 -49.45
C TYR A 174 -19.49 25.81 -47.95
N GLU A 175 -20.38 25.24 -47.12
CA GLU A 175 -20.16 25.14 -45.68
C GLU A 175 -20.46 23.72 -45.16
N GLN A 176 -19.67 23.24 -44.20
CA GLN A 176 -19.87 21.91 -43.63
C GLN A 176 -20.93 21.96 -42.52
N ARG A 177 -21.91 21.06 -42.57
CA ARG A 177 -22.86 20.87 -41.46
C ARG A 177 -22.13 20.23 -40.29
N THR A 178 -21.94 20.96 -39.19
CA THR A 178 -21.46 20.39 -37.94
C THR A 178 -22.49 19.38 -37.44
N LYS A 179 -22.09 18.11 -37.31
CA LYS A 179 -22.92 17.10 -36.66
C LYS A 179 -22.65 17.20 -35.16
N PRO A 180 -23.63 17.57 -34.32
CA PRO A 180 -23.42 17.60 -32.88
C PRO A 180 -23.20 16.17 -32.38
N HIS A 181 -22.05 15.90 -31.76
CA HIS A 181 -21.78 14.63 -31.09
C HIS A 181 -22.50 14.66 -29.74
N ARG A 182 -23.83 14.54 -29.77
CA ARG A 182 -24.74 14.78 -28.64
C ARG A 182 -24.38 14.04 -27.34
N ILE A 183 -23.75 12.88 -27.43
CA ILE A 183 -23.28 12.09 -26.26
C ILE A 183 -21.97 12.67 -25.70
N TRP A 184 -21.01 13.00 -26.56
CA TRP A 184 -19.75 13.62 -26.14
C TRP A 184 -19.97 15.02 -25.59
N ASP A 185 -20.86 15.80 -26.22
CA ASP A 185 -21.27 17.11 -25.74
C ASP A 185 -21.98 17.01 -24.39
N TRP A 186 -22.83 15.99 -24.17
CA TRP A 186 -23.47 15.78 -22.87
C TRP A 186 -22.47 15.33 -21.78
N ILE A 187 -21.54 14.43 -22.11
CA ILE A 187 -20.47 13.99 -21.19
C ILE A 187 -19.58 15.16 -20.78
N ALA A 188 -19.18 16.01 -21.74
CA ALA A 188 -18.34 17.17 -21.49
C ALA A 188 -19.06 18.26 -20.67
N ASN A 189 -20.39 18.40 -20.84
CA ASN A 189 -21.16 19.44 -20.18
C ASN A 189 -21.73 19.03 -18.80
N HIS A 190 -21.68 17.75 -18.42
CA HIS A 190 -22.15 17.26 -17.11
C HIS A 190 -21.11 16.47 -16.30
N PRO A 191 -19.90 17.01 -16.06
CA PRO A 191 -18.84 16.31 -15.31
C PRO A 191 -19.27 15.94 -13.88
N ARG A 192 -20.19 16.69 -13.28
CA ARG A 192 -20.73 16.47 -11.92
C ARG A 192 -21.49 15.14 -11.76
N ILE A 193 -22.05 14.60 -12.83
CA ILE A 193 -22.82 13.34 -12.81
C ILE A 193 -21.95 12.21 -13.37
N VAL A 194 -21.24 12.48 -14.46
CA VAL A 194 -20.49 11.45 -15.18
C VAL A 194 -19.29 10.95 -14.38
N ILE A 195 -18.53 11.82 -13.71
CA ILE A 195 -17.34 11.40 -12.95
C ILE A 195 -17.72 10.45 -11.80
N PRO A 196 -18.68 10.77 -10.90
CA PRO A 196 -19.08 9.84 -9.85
C PRO A 196 -19.64 8.51 -10.37
N VAL A 197 -20.46 8.54 -11.43
CA VAL A 197 -21.02 7.32 -12.05
C VAL A 197 -19.91 6.44 -12.64
N LEU A 198 -18.93 7.05 -13.32
CA LEU A 198 -17.81 6.33 -13.91
C LEU A 198 -16.91 5.72 -12.84
N VAL A 199 -16.63 6.45 -11.75
CA VAL A 199 -15.89 5.92 -10.59
C VAL A 199 -16.67 4.76 -9.94
N ALA A 200 -17.97 4.90 -9.71
CA ALA A 200 -18.80 3.84 -9.14
C ALA A 200 -18.82 2.58 -10.02
N LEU A 201 -18.92 2.75 -11.35
CA LEU A 201 -18.93 1.64 -12.32
C LEU A 201 -17.56 0.95 -12.37
N LEU A 202 -16.46 1.72 -12.39
CA LEU A 202 -15.10 1.16 -12.32
C LEU A 202 -14.85 0.40 -11.01
N THR A 203 -15.26 0.96 -9.86
CA THR A 203 -15.12 0.30 -8.55
C THR A 203 -15.96 -0.97 -8.51
N GLY A 204 -17.22 -0.92 -8.96
CA GLY A 204 -18.11 -2.08 -9.01
C GLY A 204 -17.58 -3.20 -9.91
N LEU A 205 -17.10 -2.85 -11.12
CA LEU A 205 -16.50 -3.82 -12.04
C LEU A 205 -15.22 -4.44 -11.46
N THR A 206 -14.42 -3.64 -10.75
CA THR A 206 -13.19 -4.12 -10.11
C THR A 206 -13.51 -5.15 -9.02
N VAL A 207 -14.50 -4.89 -8.17
CA VAL A 207 -14.95 -5.82 -7.11
C VAL A 207 -15.46 -7.13 -7.73
N VAL A 208 -16.35 -7.06 -8.71
CA VAL A 208 -16.95 -8.24 -9.35
C VAL A 208 -15.91 -9.13 -10.03
N VAL A 209 -14.89 -8.55 -10.67
CA VAL A 209 -13.87 -9.32 -11.40
C VAL A 209 -12.75 -9.79 -10.47
N PHE A 210 -12.24 -8.93 -9.59
CA PHE A 210 -11.01 -9.21 -8.85
C PHE A 210 -11.24 -9.89 -7.50
N ASP A 211 -12.38 -9.74 -6.83
CA ASP A 211 -12.59 -10.39 -5.54
C ASP A 211 -12.62 -11.93 -5.63
N PRO A 212 -13.24 -12.56 -6.64
CA PRO A 212 -13.11 -14.00 -6.83
C PRO A 212 -11.66 -14.44 -7.07
N ILE A 213 -10.90 -13.64 -7.83
CA ILE A 213 -9.48 -13.90 -8.10
C ILE A 213 -8.66 -13.79 -6.81
N ARG A 214 -8.92 -12.76 -5.99
CA ARG A 214 -8.26 -12.54 -4.70
C ARG A 214 -8.57 -13.68 -3.73
N SER A 215 -9.83 -14.09 -3.62
CA SER A 215 -10.23 -15.24 -2.82
C SER A 215 -9.49 -16.50 -3.28
N PHE A 216 -9.43 -16.77 -4.59
CA PHE A 216 -8.65 -17.89 -5.13
C PHE A 216 -7.17 -17.84 -4.74
N PHE A 217 -6.51 -16.68 -4.86
CA PHE A 217 -5.10 -16.55 -4.48
C PHE A 217 -4.87 -16.74 -2.97
N VAL A 218 -5.79 -16.27 -2.13
CA VAL A 218 -5.74 -16.53 -0.69
C VAL A 218 -5.89 -18.03 -0.41
N LYS A 219 -6.90 -18.70 -1.01
CA LYS A 219 -7.08 -20.15 -0.86
C LYS A 219 -5.83 -20.92 -1.27
N ALA A 220 -5.22 -20.53 -2.39
CA ALA A 220 -4.04 -21.20 -2.89
C ALA A 220 -2.78 -20.92 -2.04
N HIS A 221 -2.72 -19.77 -1.37
CA HIS A 221 -1.67 -19.46 -0.41
C HIS A 221 -1.80 -20.32 0.85
N VAL A 222 -3.02 -20.43 1.41
CA VAL A 222 -3.29 -21.16 2.66
C VAL A 222 -3.21 -22.68 2.48
N SER A 223 -3.72 -23.21 1.36
CA SER A 223 -3.65 -24.65 1.05
C SER A 223 -2.24 -25.11 0.65
N GLY A 224 -1.32 -24.18 0.45
CA GLY A 224 0.05 -24.49 0.03
C GLY A 224 0.14 -25.09 -1.38
N THR A 225 -0.92 -25.03 -2.19
CA THR A 225 -0.97 -25.61 -3.55
C THR A 225 0.06 -25.03 -4.50
N PHE A 226 0.60 -23.83 -4.20
CA PHE A 226 1.71 -23.22 -4.95
C PHE A 226 3.09 -23.37 -4.30
N HIS A 227 3.27 -24.17 -3.25
CA HIS A 227 4.60 -24.61 -2.83
C HIS A 227 5.16 -25.62 -3.84
N LEU A 228 5.61 -25.10 -4.99
CA LEU A 228 6.34 -25.76 -6.06
C LEU A 228 7.69 -26.35 -5.63
N ASN A 229 7.93 -26.56 -4.32
CA ASN A 229 9.10 -27.26 -3.79
C ASN A 229 9.06 -28.77 -4.08
N ASN A 230 7.94 -29.34 -4.55
CA ASN A 230 7.80 -30.78 -4.77
C ASN A 230 7.69 -31.21 -6.25
N THR A 231 7.79 -30.29 -7.22
CA THR A 231 7.84 -30.68 -8.64
C THR A 231 9.23 -31.19 -9.02
N ARG A 232 9.30 -32.34 -9.71
CA ARG A 232 10.55 -33.00 -10.16
C ARG A 232 11.50 -32.03 -10.89
N VAL A 233 10.95 -31.05 -11.61
CA VAL A 233 11.68 -30.03 -12.38
C VAL A 233 12.44 -29.05 -11.46
N VAL A 234 11.81 -28.57 -10.38
CA VAL A 234 12.46 -27.67 -9.41
C VAL A 234 13.55 -28.39 -8.63
N ARG A 235 13.33 -29.67 -8.31
CA ARG A 235 14.33 -30.52 -7.65
C ARG A 235 15.53 -30.80 -8.56
N TRP A 236 15.28 -31.07 -9.84
CA TRP A 236 16.33 -31.24 -10.86
C TRP A 236 17.13 -29.94 -11.07
N LEU A 237 16.46 -28.78 -11.12
CA LEU A 237 17.12 -27.48 -11.28
C LEU A 237 18.02 -27.14 -10.09
N ARG A 238 17.55 -27.40 -8.86
CA ARG A 238 18.35 -27.20 -7.63
C ARG A 238 19.53 -28.17 -7.52
N GLN A 239 19.39 -29.42 -7.98
CA GLN A 239 20.49 -30.39 -8.01
C GLN A 239 21.62 -29.99 -8.97
N GLN A 240 21.33 -29.19 -9.99
CA GLN A 240 22.32 -28.67 -10.96
C GLN A 240 23.00 -27.37 -10.50
N THR A 241 22.40 -26.62 -9.57
CA THR A 241 22.94 -25.34 -9.06
C THR A 241 23.51 -25.53 -7.64
N SER A 242 24.74 -26.07 -7.54
CA SER A 242 25.69 -25.96 -6.41
C SER A 242 25.21 -25.96 -4.93
N ASP A 243 24.08 -26.59 -4.59
CA ASP A 243 23.54 -26.66 -3.20
C ASP A 243 23.66 -28.07 -2.56
N ILE A 244 24.54 -28.93 -3.07
CA ILE A 244 24.77 -30.26 -2.48
C ILE A 244 25.30 -30.15 -1.03
N PHE A 245 26.06 -29.09 -0.72
CA PHE A 245 26.52 -28.78 0.64
C PHE A 245 25.43 -28.17 1.55
N ALA A 246 24.40 -27.52 1.00
CA ALA A 246 23.31 -26.94 1.79
C ALA A 246 22.26 -27.99 2.19
N PHE A 247 21.99 -28.97 1.31
CA PHE A 247 20.95 -29.97 1.51
C PHE A 247 21.28 -31.03 2.58
N GLN A 248 22.56 -31.36 2.77
CA GLN A 248 22.99 -32.23 3.88
C GLN A 248 22.92 -31.51 5.23
N ARG A 249 23.13 -30.19 5.23
CA ARG A 249 23.08 -29.34 6.43
C ARG A 249 21.64 -29.14 6.95
N GLU A 250 20.69 -28.96 6.04
CA GLU A 250 19.25 -28.83 6.36
C GLU A 250 18.68 -30.11 7.00
N LYS A 251 19.22 -31.29 6.64
CA LYS A 251 18.83 -32.59 7.22
C LYS A 251 19.38 -32.80 8.64
N ALA A 252 20.58 -32.28 8.94
CA ALA A 252 21.19 -32.31 10.27
C ALA A 252 20.50 -31.31 11.23
N GLU A 253 20.07 -30.15 10.74
CA GLU A 253 19.26 -29.20 11.52
C GLU A 253 17.90 -29.81 11.92
N GLN A 254 17.26 -30.60 11.03
CA GLN A 254 15.98 -31.25 11.36
C GLN A 254 16.10 -32.35 12.43
N ALA A 255 17.11 -33.21 12.34
CA ALA A 255 17.30 -34.31 13.30
C ALA A 255 17.66 -33.82 14.72
N SER A 256 18.42 -32.73 14.82
CA SER A 256 18.81 -32.13 16.09
C SER A 256 17.65 -31.38 16.78
N LEU A 257 16.80 -30.71 16.00
CA LEU A 257 15.57 -30.08 16.48
C LEU A 257 14.58 -31.11 17.04
N GLU A 258 14.45 -32.30 16.43
CA GLU A 258 13.62 -33.40 16.96
C GLU A 258 13.98 -33.76 18.41
N THR A 259 15.25 -33.71 18.79
CA THR A 259 15.70 -33.98 20.17
C THR A 259 15.15 -32.96 21.16
N ILE A 260 15.08 -31.67 20.82
CA ILE A 260 14.44 -30.65 21.67
C ILE A 260 12.95 -30.91 21.79
N TRP A 261 12.31 -31.26 20.67
CA TRP A 261 10.87 -31.46 20.63
C TRP A 261 10.44 -32.66 21.47
N THR A 262 11.29 -33.68 21.63
CA THR A 262 11.01 -34.77 22.57
C THR A 262 10.79 -34.30 24.01
N HIS A 263 11.54 -33.29 24.46
CA HIS A 263 11.42 -32.71 25.79
C HIS A 263 10.25 -31.73 25.93
N ARG A 264 9.62 -31.33 24.81
CA ARG A 264 8.47 -30.42 24.77
C ARG A 264 7.19 -31.10 24.26
N LYS A 265 7.18 -32.44 24.23
CA LYS A 265 6.03 -33.26 23.79
C LYS A 265 4.75 -32.94 24.53
N ASP A 266 4.81 -32.67 25.84
CA ASP A 266 3.61 -32.36 26.63
C ASP A 266 2.93 -31.07 26.15
N LEU A 267 3.70 -30.01 25.88
CA LEU A 267 3.19 -28.76 25.33
C LEU A 267 2.65 -28.93 23.91
N ILE A 268 3.35 -29.69 23.06
CA ILE A 268 2.92 -29.98 21.68
C ILE A 268 1.60 -30.75 21.70
N THR A 269 1.50 -31.79 22.53
CA THR A 269 0.29 -32.62 22.68
C THR A 269 -0.86 -31.79 23.24
N GLN A 270 -0.59 -30.88 24.17
CA GLN A 270 -1.59 -29.97 24.73
C GLN A 270 -2.13 -29.02 23.66
N ILE A 271 -1.28 -28.43 22.82
CA ILE A 271 -1.70 -27.58 21.70
C ILE A 271 -2.52 -28.40 20.69
N GLN A 272 -2.09 -29.60 20.34
CA GLN A 272 -2.84 -30.49 19.44
C GLN A 272 -4.21 -30.86 19.99
N LYS A 273 -4.31 -31.14 21.30
CA LYS A 273 -5.58 -31.39 21.98
C LYS A 273 -6.49 -30.16 21.91
N TRP A 274 -5.94 -28.97 22.14
CA TRP A 274 -6.71 -27.73 22.03
C TRP A 274 -7.26 -27.47 20.63
N LEU A 275 -6.56 -27.90 19.58
CA LEU A 275 -7.00 -27.81 18.17
C LEU A 275 -8.04 -28.86 17.78
N LEU A 276 -8.30 -29.85 18.65
CA LEU A 276 -9.35 -30.87 18.46
C LEU A 276 -10.59 -30.55 19.30
N GLU A 277 -10.45 -29.74 20.35
CA GLU A 277 -11.57 -29.30 21.19
C GLU A 277 -12.32 -28.13 20.54
N THR A 278 -13.66 -28.14 20.62
CA THR A 278 -14.54 -27.05 20.20
C THR A 278 -14.55 -25.95 21.27
N ALA A 279 -13.48 -25.16 21.33
CA ALA A 279 -13.43 -23.99 22.21
C ALA A 279 -13.28 -22.72 21.39
N GLU A 280 -14.25 -21.82 21.53
CA GLU A 280 -14.26 -20.49 20.92
C GLU A 280 -13.32 -19.53 21.66
N THR A 281 -12.04 -19.89 21.77
CA THR A 281 -11.01 -19.08 22.42
C THR A 281 -9.68 -19.12 21.68
N PHE A 282 -8.82 -18.15 21.96
CA PHE A 282 -7.48 -18.09 21.40
C PHE A 282 -6.52 -19.04 22.11
N ILE A 283 -5.57 -19.58 21.34
CA ILE A 283 -4.37 -20.24 21.85
C ILE A 283 -3.25 -19.23 21.80
N VAL A 284 -2.65 -18.90 22.94
CA VAL A 284 -1.52 -17.95 23.02
C VAL A 284 -0.27 -18.71 23.43
N VAL A 285 0.72 -18.73 22.55
CA VAL A 285 2.06 -19.23 22.85
C VAL A 285 2.94 -18.04 23.20
N GLN A 286 3.20 -17.88 24.49
CA GLN A 286 4.03 -16.81 25.01
C GLN A 286 5.45 -17.33 25.24
N GLY A 287 6.46 -16.55 24.86
CA GLY A 287 7.83 -16.86 25.22
C GLY A 287 8.80 -15.81 24.67
N PRO A 288 10.02 -15.71 25.22
CA PRO A 288 10.98 -14.70 24.80
C PRO A 288 11.43 -14.92 23.34
N ARG A 289 12.04 -13.91 22.72
CA ARG A 289 12.59 -14.01 21.37
C ARG A 289 13.64 -15.10 21.32
N GLY A 290 13.61 -15.91 20.25
CA GLY A 290 14.58 -16.99 20.06
C GLY A 290 14.34 -18.24 20.93
N SER A 291 13.14 -18.42 21.47
CA SER A 291 12.74 -19.63 22.22
C SER A 291 12.25 -20.79 21.34
N GLY A 292 12.15 -20.58 20.01
CA GLY A 292 11.69 -21.59 19.05
C GLY A 292 10.17 -21.70 18.92
N LYS A 293 9.40 -20.64 19.18
CA LYS A 293 7.92 -20.69 19.21
C LYS A 293 7.32 -21.02 17.85
N LYS A 294 7.86 -20.41 16.80
CA LYS A 294 7.36 -20.57 15.43
C LYS A 294 7.62 -21.99 14.95
N GLU A 295 8.82 -22.49 15.22
CA GLU A 295 9.28 -23.83 14.89
C GLU A 295 8.46 -24.88 15.65
N LEU A 296 8.24 -24.67 16.96
CA LEU A 296 7.37 -25.56 17.77
C LEU A 296 5.96 -25.68 17.20
N VAL A 297 5.35 -24.55 16.84
CA VAL A 297 3.95 -24.55 16.37
C VAL A 297 3.84 -25.05 14.93
N LEU A 298 4.63 -24.50 14.00
CA LEU A 298 4.51 -24.83 12.58
C LEU A 298 5.09 -26.20 12.23
N GLU A 299 6.27 -26.55 12.75
CA GLU A 299 6.99 -27.75 12.33
C GLU A 299 6.62 -28.99 13.14
N GLN A 300 6.07 -28.83 14.34
CA GLN A 300 5.70 -29.94 15.22
C GLN A 300 4.20 -30.00 15.48
N ALA A 301 3.60 -28.95 16.05
CA ALA A 301 2.19 -28.99 16.43
C ALA A 301 1.25 -29.06 15.20
N LEU A 302 1.61 -28.39 14.10
CA LEU A 302 0.80 -28.28 12.88
C LEU A 302 1.33 -29.10 11.69
N LYS A 303 2.35 -29.95 11.87
CA LYS A 303 3.02 -30.70 10.79
C LYS A 303 2.06 -31.46 9.88
N ASP A 304 1.05 -32.10 10.48
CA ASP A 304 0.08 -32.97 9.78
C ASP A 304 -1.23 -32.25 9.43
N ARG A 305 -1.35 -30.95 9.72
CA ARG A 305 -2.58 -30.18 9.47
C ARG A 305 -2.51 -29.48 8.11
N PRO A 306 -3.48 -29.73 7.20
CA PRO A 306 -3.62 -28.93 6.00
C PRO A 306 -4.20 -27.54 6.33
N ASN A 307 -4.03 -26.58 5.40
CA ASN A 307 -4.63 -25.24 5.47
C ASN A 307 -4.17 -24.39 6.65
N VAL A 308 -2.88 -24.04 6.70
CA VAL A 308 -2.30 -23.17 7.73
C VAL A 308 -1.98 -21.80 7.13
N LEU A 309 -2.55 -20.74 7.72
CA LEU A 309 -2.27 -19.36 7.36
C LEU A 309 -1.31 -18.73 8.38
N VAL A 310 -0.14 -18.27 7.94
CA VAL A 310 0.85 -17.64 8.82
C VAL A 310 0.93 -16.15 8.53
N ILE A 311 0.57 -15.32 9.51
CA ILE A 311 0.63 -13.85 9.42
C ILE A 311 1.78 -13.37 10.31
N ASP A 312 2.87 -12.90 9.71
CA ASP A 312 3.96 -12.27 10.47
C ASP A 312 3.72 -10.77 10.62
N CYS A 313 3.44 -10.33 11.85
CA CYS A 313 3.17 -8.93 12.17
C CYS A 313 4.42 -8.04 12.06
N LYS A 314 5.64 -8.60 12.20
CA LYS A 314 6.88 -7.81 12.19
C LYS A 314 7.07 -6.99 10.91
N PRO A 315 7.08 -7.58 9.69
CA PRO A 315 7.25 -6.82 8.46
C PRO A 315 6.08 -5.88 8.15
N ILE A 316 4.89 -6.10 8.73
CA ILE A 316 3.71 -5.25 8.54
C ILE A 316 3.84 -3.98 9.39
N VAL A 317 4.24 -4.12 10.65
CA VAL A 317 4.38 -3.01 11.60
C VAL A 317 5.61 -2.16 11.29
N GLU A 318 6.70 -2.77 10.85
CA GLU A 318 7.93 -2.06 10.46
C GLU A 318 7.84 -1.34 9.10
N ALA A 319 6.79 -1.60 8.31
CA ALA A 319 6.60 -1.00 7.00
C ALA A 319 6.37 0.53 7.09
N ARG A 320 7.10 1.33 6.33
CA ARG A 320 6.94 2.80 6.34
C ARG A 320 5.89 3.27 5.33
N GLY A 321 4.80 3.85 5.83
CA GLY A 321 3.69 4.40 5.03
C GLY A 321 2.57 3.40 4.73
N GLU A 322 1.35 3.91 4.55
CA GLU A 322 0.11 3.10 4.47
C GLU A 322 0.11 2.07 3.35
N SER A 323 0.55 2.46 2.14
CA SER A 323 0.62 1.57 0.97
C SER A 323 1.56 0.39 1.22
N SER A 324 2.67 0.61 1.94
CA SER A 324 3.60 -0.45 2.29
C SER A 324 3.02 -1.42 3.32
N THR A 325 2.31 -0.90 4.33
CA THR A 325 1.59 -1.70 5.33
C THR A 325 0.52 -2.57 4.67
N ILE A 326 -0.30 -2.00 3.77
CA ILE A 326 -1.33 -2.71 3.02
C ILE A 326 -0.69 -3.81 2.15
N LYS A 327 0.39 -3.51 1.44
CA LYS A 327 1.10 -4.49 0.60
C LYS A 327 1.66 -5.64 1.43
N LYS A 328 2.24 -5.37 2.60
CA LYS A 328 2.78 -6.38 3.51
C LYS A 328 1.67 -7.23 4.12
N MET A 329 0.57 -6.62 4.56
CA MET A 329 -0.62 -7.33 5.06
C MET A 329 -1.21 -8.25 3.99
N ALA A 330 -1.44 -7.71 2.79
CA ALA A 330 -1.96 -8.48 1.68
C ALA A 330 -1.02 -9.62 1.28
N SER A 331 0.30 -9.42 1.33
CA SER A 331 1.27 -10.50 1.08
C SER A 331 1.28 -11.58 2.16
N ALA A 332 1.06 -11.22 3.43
CA ALA A 332 0.99 -12.17 4.54
C ALA A 332 -0.25 -13.08 4.46
N VAL A 333 -1.32 -12.58 3.85
CA VAL A 333 -2.58 -13.33 3.70
C VAL A 333 -2.71 -13.98 2.31
N GLY A 334 -1.82 -13.68 1.37
CA GLY A 334 -1.90 -14.16 -0.02
C GLY A 334 -2.87 -13.39 -0.92
N TYR A 335 -3.34 -12.21 -0.49
CA TYR A 335 -4.26 -11.36 -1.22
C TYR A 335 -3.59 -10.73 -2.46
N ARG A 336 -3.94 -11.20 -3.65
CA ARG A 336 -3.43 -10.71 -4.95
C ARG A 336 -4.54 -10.71 -6.00
N PRO A 337 -4.59 -9.76 -6.95
CA PRO A 337 -3.68 -8.62 -7.14
C PRO A 337 -4.00 -7.41 -6.24
N ILE A 338 -2.95 -6.62 -5.95
CA ILE A 338 -3.03 -5.35 -5.20
C ILE A 338 -2.65 -4.22 -6.17
N PHE A 339 -3.54 -3.24 -6.32
CA PHE A 339 -3.32 -2.10 -7.20
C PHE A 339 -3.04 -0.85 -6.36
N SER A 340 -1.76 -0.49 -6.21
CA SER A 340 -1.36 0.70 -5.44
C SER A 340 -1.87 2.02 -6.03
N TRP A 341 -2.24 2.03 -7.32
CA TRP A 341 -2.81 3.20 -7.99
C TRP A 341 -4.28 3.45 -7.65
N ALA A 342 -5.02 2.46 -7.12
CA ALA A 342 -6.43 2.65 -6.77
C ALA A 342 -6.59 3.73 -5.67
N ASN A 343 -5.65 3.78 -4.72
CA ASN A 343 -5.61 4.81 -3.67
C ASN A 343 -5.30 6.19 -4.23
N SER A 344 -4.42 6.30 -5.25
CA SER A 344 -4.12 7.58 -5.89
C SER A 344 -5.25 8.06 -6.80
N ILE A 345 -5.95 7.17 -7.49
CA ILE A 345 -7.10 7.57 -8.32
C ILE A 345 -8.26 8.03 -7.44
N SER A 346 -8.50 7.36 -6.32
CA SER A 346 -9.57 7.72 -5.38
C SER A 346 -9.29 9.06 -4.69
N SER A 347 -8.04 9.33 -4.30
CA SER A 347 -7.66 10.64 -3.75
C SER A 347 -7.68 11.76 -4.80
N MET A 348 -7.30 11.47 -6.05
CA MET A 348 -7.44 12.42 -7.17
C MET A 348 -8.91 12.69 -7.51
N ALA A 349 -9.78 11.67 -7.46
CA ALA A 349 -11.22 11.84 -7.64
C ALA A 349 -11.81 12.70 -6.52
N ASP A 350 -11.41 12.48 -5.28
CA ASP A 350 -11.78 13.33 -4.15
C ASP A 350 -11.31 14.78 -4.35
N LEU A 351 -10.08 15.00 -4.82
CA LEU A 351 -9.56 16.33 -5.13
C LEU A 351 -10.28 16.99 -6.32
N ALA A 352 -10.67 16.21 -7.33
CA ALA A 352 -11.43 16.69 -8.48
C ALA A 352 -12.86 17.05 -8.11
N VAL A 353 -13.51 16.29 -7.23
CA VAL A 353 -14.84 16.65 -6.71
C VAL A 353 -14.75 17.81 -5.73
N GLN A 354 -13.74 17.84 -4.87
CA GLN A 354 -13.50 18.97 -3.95
C GLN A 354 -13.19 20.26 -4.71
N SER A 355 -12.40 20.22 -5.78
CA SER A 355 -12.09 21.42 -6.58
C SER A 355 -13.29 21.94 -7.37
N THR A 356 -14.24 21.07 -7.71
CA THR A 356 -15.43 21.44 -8.50
C THR A 356 -16.67 21.74 -7.66
N THR A 357 -16.74 21.25 -6.43
CA THR A 357 -17.92 21.38 -5.55
C THR A 357 -17.64 22.04 -4.20
N GLY A 358 -16.37 22.17 -3.81
CA GLY A 358 -15.97 22.62 -2.47
C GLY A 358 -16.12 21.55 -1.38
N VAL A 359 -16.65 20.36 -1.70
CA VAL A 359 -16.91 19.28 -0.74
C VAL A 359 -16.08 18.05 -1.09
N LYS A 360 -15.45 17.44 -0.08
CA LYS A 360 -14.72 16.18 -0.25
C LYS A 360 -15.72 15.03 -0.40
N ALA A 361 -15.58 14.23 -1.44
CA ALA A 361 -16.55 13.19 -1.77
C ALA A 361 -16.38 11.88 -0.98
N GLY A 362 -15.23 11.67 -0.33
CA GLY A 362 -14.98 10.53 0.55
C GLY A 362 -14.65 9.24 -0.20
N PHE A 363 -14.18 9.32 -1.44
CA PHE A 363 -13.75 8.17 -2.25
C PHE A 363 -12.42 7.57 -1.79
N SER A 364 -11.55 8.35 -1.13
CA SER A 364 -10.30 7.86 -0.55
C SER A 364 -10.57 6.89 0.59
N GLU A 365 -10.32 5.60 0.34
CA GLU A 365 -10.39 4.57 1.37
C GLU A 365 -9.27 4.76 2.40
N THR A 366 -9.63 4.67 3.68
CA THR A 366 -8.67 4.72 4.78
C THR A 366 -7.89 3.41 4.87
N LEU A 367 -6.67 3.46 5.45
CA LEU A 367 -5.88 2.25 5.76
C LEU A 367 -6.71 1.20 6.51
N ASP A 368 -7.54 1.65 7.46
CA ASP A 368 -8.43 0.77 8.22
C ASP A 368 -9.40 -0.02 7.31
N SER A 369 -10.15 0.69 6.46
CA SER A 369 -11.11 0.05 5.54
C SER A 369 -10.45 -0.94 4.57
N GLN A 370 -9.23 -0.65 4.10
CA GLN A 370 -8.47 -1.52 3.21
C GLN A 370 -7.98 -2.79 3.92
N LEU A 371 -7.46 -2.65 5.16
CA LEU A 371 -7.06 -3.81 5.97
C LEU A 371 -8.28 -4.71 6.25
N GLN A 372 -9.42 -4.11 6.59
CA GLN A 372 -10.65 -4.85 6.84
C GLN A 372 -11.12 -5.63 5.59
N LYS A 373 -11.06 -5.03 4.39
CA LYS A 373 -11.41 -5.74 3.13
C LYS A 373 -10.51 -6.93 2.84
N ILE A 374 -9.20 -6.77 3.03
CA ILE A 374 -8.22 -7.85 2.85
C ILE A 374 -8.52 -9.00 3.82
N LEU A 375 -8.73 -8.67 5.10
CA LEU A 375 -9.03 -9.62 6.16
C LEU A 375 -10.37 -10.33 5.94
N GLN A 376 -11.42 -9.61 5.54
CA GLN A 376 -12.72 -10.23 5.24
C GLN A 376 -12.68 -11.15 4.02
N THR A 377 -11.98 -10.76 2.95
CA THR A 377 -11.77 -11.63 1.79
C THR A 377 -11.07 -12.92 2.21
N ALA A 378 -10.12 -12.82 3.13
CA ALA A 378 -9.43 -13.96 3.68
C ALA A 378 -10.30 -14.83 4.58
N ALA A 379 -11.16 -14.23 5.42
CA ALA A 379 -12.12 -14.98 6.21
C ALA A 379 -13.04 -15.82 5.31
N GLY A 380 -13.59 -15.23 4.24
CA GLY A 380 -14.40 -15.98 3.26
C GLY A 380 -13.63 -17.11 2.57
N ALA A 381 -12.38 -16.87 2.20
CA ALA A 381 -11.52 -17.91 1.63
C ALA A 381 -11.22 -19.05 2.62
N LEU A 382 -11.04 -18.74 3.91
CA LEU A 382 -10.84 -19.74 4.97
C LEU A 382 -12.11 -20.56 5.23
N THR A 383 -13.29 -19.92 5.24
CA THR A 383 -14.58 -20.61 5.33
C THR A 383 -14.73 -21.61 4.19
N ASP A 384 -14.47 -21.18 2.96
CA ASP A 384 -14.55 -22.06 1.80
C ASP A 384 -13.58 -23.25 1.89
N LEU A 385 -12.33 -23.04 2.34
CA LEU A 385 -11.35 -24.12 2.55
C LEU A 385 -11.79 -25.13 3.61
N GLY A 386 -12.42 -24.68 4.70
CA GLY A 386 -12.99 -25.57 5.71
C GLY A 386 -14.14 -26.43 5.16
N LEU A 387 -14.82 -25.93 4.12
CA LEU A 387 -15.95 -26.61 3.46
C LEU A 387 -15.54 -27.44 2.24
N GLU A 388 -14.32 -27.36 1.72
CA GLU A 388 -13.88 -28.12 0.52
C GLU A 388 -14.01 -29.64 0.69
N GLY A 389 -13.91 -30.14 1.92
CA GLY A 389 -14.10 -31.55 2.24
C GLY A 389 -15.55 -32.03 2.25
N ARG A 390 -16.53 -31.13 2.22
CA ARG A 390 -17.96 -31.42 2.38
C ARG A 390 -18.56 -31.97 1.10
N ARG A 391 -19.03 -33.23 1.10
CA ARG A 391 -19.67 -33.86 -0.06
C ARG A 391 -21.19 -33.92 0.12
N LYS A 392 -21.92 -33.91 -1.00
CA LYS A 392 -23.40 -34.07 -1.01
C LYS A 392 -23.88 -35.42 -0.45
N SER A 393 -22.98 -36.39 -0.33
CA SER A 393 -23.23 -37.72 0.24
C SER A 393 -23.13 -37.77 1.76
N ASP A 394 -22.58 -36.74 2.40
CA ASP A 394 -22.31 -36.77 3.84
C ASP A 394 -23.61 -36.46 4.61
N PRO A 395 -23.87 -37.15 5.74
CA PRO A 395 -25.10 -36.96 6.53
C PRO A 395 -25.23 -35.52 7.04
N ASP A 396 -24.10 -34.86 7.27
CA ASP A 396 -24.00 -33.50 7.81
C ASP A 396 -24.10 -32.43 6.71
N PHE A 397 -24.37 -32.82 5.46
CA PHE A 397 -24.54 -31.89 4.34
C PHE A 397 -25.76 -30.98 4.48
N SER A 398 -26.75 -31.29 5.32
CA SER A 398 -27.88 -30.39 5.58
C SER A 398 -27.56 -29.27 6.56
N LEU A 399 -26.44 -29.34 7.29
CA LEU A 399 -26.09 -28.34 8.29
C LEU A 399 -25.67 -27.01 7.65
N PRO A 400 -26.00 -25.85 8.25
CA PRO A 400 -25.42 -24.59 7.82
C PRO A 400 -23.87 -24.64 7.95
N PRO A 401 -23.12 -23.88 7.13
CA PRO A 401 -21.66 -23.88 7.14
C PRO A 401 -21.04 -23.76 8.53
N ASP A 402 -21.56 -22.86 9.36
CA ASP A 402 -21.03 -22.57 10.69
C ASP A 402 -21.19 -23.78 11.64
N ALA A 403 -22.36 -24.44 11.61
CA ALA A 403 -22.61 -25.64 12.42
C ALA A 403 -21.81 -26.86 11.95
N TYR A 404 -21.53 -26.97 10.65
CA TYR A 404 -20.66 -28.01 10.12
C TYR A 404 -19.22 -27.82 10.61
N LEU A 405 -18.70 -26.58 10.55
CA LEU A 405 -17.38 -26.27 11.10
C LEU A 405 -17.37 -26.44 12.62
N GLU A 406 -18.48 -26.17 13.30
CA GLU A 406 -18.65 -26.47 14.72
C GLU A 406 -18.38 -27.95 15.04
N ALA A 407 -19.07 -28.85 14.33
CA ALA A 407 -18.97 -30.30 14.50
C ALA A 407 -17.62 -30.91 14.06
N HIS A 408 -16.89 -30.25 13.16
CA HIS A 408 -15.63 -30.74 12.59
C HIS A 408 -14.43 -29.82 12.89
N PRO A 409 -13.97 -29.73 14.16
CA PRO A 409 -12.81 -28.92 14.55
C PRO A 409 -11.50 -29.36 13.87
N GLU A 410 -11.42 -30.59 13.40
CA GLU A 410 -10.27 -31.14 12.64
C GLU A 410 -10.16 -30.57 11.22
N LYS A 411 -11.29 -30.12 10.63
CA LYS A 411 -11.35 -29.57 9.26
C LYS A 411 -11.12 -28.07 9.21
N ARG A 412 -11.23 -27.37 10.35
CA ARG A 412 -11.02 -25.93 10.43
C ARG A 412 -9.57 -25.58 10.08
N PRO A 413 -9.34 -24.58 9.21
CA PRO A 413 -8.00 -24.04 8.99
C PRO A 413 -7.42 -23.46 10.28
N VAL A 414 -6.09 -23.39 10.35
CA VAL A 414 -5.38 -22.81 11.49
C VAL A 414 -4.71 -21.51 11.06
N VAL A 415 -4.98 -20.42 11.78
CA VAL A 415 -4.34 -19.13 11.58
C VAL A 415 -3.29 -18.92 12.68
N VAL A 416 -2.04 -18.76 12.30
CA VAL A 416 -0.92 -18.47 13.19
C VAL A 416 -0.51 -17.02 13.01
N ILE A 417 -0.68 -16.21 14.06
CA ILE A 417 -0.29 -14.80 14.09
C ILE A 417 1.06 -14.73 14.81
N ASP A 418 2.12 -14.52 14.05
CA ASP A 418 3.49 -14.45 14.52
C ASP A 418 3.88 -13.00 14.87
N ASN A 419 4.79 -12.86 15.84
CA ASN A 419 5.30 -11.57 16.32
C ASN A 419 4.21 -10.58 16.74
N PHE A 420 3.14 -11.04 17.39
CA PHE A 420 2.09 -10.17 17.92
C PHE A 420 2.67 -9.27 19.03
N LEU A 421 2.39 -7.96 18.97
CA LEU A 421 2.95 -6.91 19.83
C LEU A 421 4.49 -6.82 19.82
N HIS A 422 5.12 -7.07 18.66
CA HIS A 422 6.58 -6.99 18.52
C HIS A 422 7.17 -5.61 18.85
N LYS A 423 6.45 -4.54 18.50
CA LYS A 423 6.73 -3.12 18.81
C LYS A 423 5.40 -2.40 19.01
N ASN A 424 5.30 -1.59 20.06
CA ASN A 424 4.10 -0.80 20.40
C ASN A 424 4.28 0.69 20.03
N ASP A 425 4.77 0.97 18.81
CA ASP A 425 5.06 2.30 18.26
C ASP A 425 3.85 2.88 17.49
N GLY A 426 2.76 3.20 18.18
CA GLY A 426 1.64 3.99 17.63
C GLY A 426 0.78 3.35 16.53
N LYS A 427 1.19 2.24 15.90
CA LYS A 427 0.39 1.47 14.93
C LYS A 427 -0.51 0.42 15.60
N THR A 428 -1.16 0.81 16.68
CA THR A 428 -2.14 -0.03 17.40
C THR A 428 -3.27 -0.50 16.49
N ILE A 429 -3.62 0.29 15.47
CA ILE A 429 -4.66 -0.03 14.48
C ILE A 429 -4.44 -1.39 13.81
N VAL A 430 -3.20 -1.76 13.47
CA VAL A 430 -2.93 -3.04 12.79
C VAL A 430 -3.18 -4.21 13.73
N TYR A 431 -2.69 -4.13 14.97
CA TYR A 431 -2.91 -5.19 15.96
C TYR A 431 -4.38 -5.30 16.35
N ASP A 432 -5.07 -4.17 16.56
CA ASP A 432 -6.50 -4.14 16.87
C ASP A 432 -7.29 -4.81 15.74
N LYS A 433 -7.02 -4.49 14.46
CA LYS A 433 -7.75 -5.08 13.34
C LYS A 433 -7.48 -6.56 13.13
N ILE A 434 -6.25 -7.01 13.36
CA ILE A 434 -5.91 -8.44 13.33
C ILE A 434 -6.59 -9.17 14.49
N ALA A 435 -6.62 -8.58 15.69
CA ALA A 435 -7.27 -9.15 16.87
C ALA A 435 -8.81 -9.22 16.70
N ASP A 436 -9.43 -8.17 16.18
CA ASP A 436 -10.87 -8.11 15.89
C ASP A 436 -11.27 -9.15 14.81
N TRP A 437 -10.46 -9.26 13.76
CA TRP A 437 -10.66 -10.28 12.72
C TRP A 437 -10.48 -11.70 13.26
N ALA A 438 -9.43 -11.93 14.06
CA ALA A 438 -9.21 -13.21 14.72
C ALA A 438 -10.38 -13.58 15.66
N ALA A 439 -10.90 -12.61 16.42
CA ALA A 439 -12.06 -12.79 17.27
C ALA A 439 -13.29 -13.22 16.46
N ALA A 440 -13.55 -12.55 15.33
CA ALA A 440 -14.63 -12.90 14.43
C ALA A 440 -14.50 -14.34 13.87
N LEU A 441 -13.28 -14.77 13.50
CA LEU A 441 -13.03 -16.13 13.01
C LEU A 441 -13.30 -17.22 14.07
N VAL A 442 -12.91 -16.96 15.32
CA VAL A 442 -13.09 -17.91 16.41
C VAL A 442 -14.55 -17.97 16.86
N GLN A 443 -15.23 -16.81 16.95
CA GLN A 443 -16.65 -16.73 17.32
C GLN A 443 -17.58 -17.38 16.29
N SER A 444 -17.21 -17.34 15.01
CA SER A 444 -17.97 -17.99 13.92
C SER A 444 -17.54 -19.44 13.67
N ASN A 445 -16.66 -20.01 14.50
CA ASN A 445 -16.11 -21.35 14.35
C ASN A 445 -15.42 -21.62 13.00
N ILE A 446 -14.96 -20.58 12.29
CA ILE A 446 -14.33 -20.71 10.96
C ILE A 446 -12.92 -21.31 11.08
N ALA A 447 -12.11 -20.82 12.02
CA ALA A 447 -10.69 -21.18 12.11
C ALA A 447 -10.20 -21.24 13.56
N HIS A 448 -9.19 -22.07 13.81
CA HIS A 448 -8.42 -22.00 15.06
C HIS A 448 -7.37 -20.89 14.97
N VAL A 449 -7.23 -20.06 16.00
CA VAL A 449 -6.25 -18.97 16.00
C VAL A 449 -5.20 -19.15 17.08
N ILE A 450 -3.93 -19.16 16.67
CA ILE A 450 -2.76 -19.24 17.54
C ILE A 450 -1.99 -17.91 17.48
N PHE A 451 -1.83 -17.23 18.61
CA PHE A 451 -1.00 -16.04 18.73
C PHE A 451 0.39 -16.41 19.28
N LEU A 452 1.45 -16.01 18.58
CA LEU A 452 2.82 -16.08 19.08
C LEU A 452 3.25 -14.69 19.53
N THR A 453 3.47 -14.51 20.83
CA THR A 453 3.83 -13.20 21.38
C THR A 453 5.02 -13.30 22.34
N THR A 454 5.81 -12.23 22.41
CA THR A 454 6.91 -12.07 23.36
C THR A 454 6.50 -11.22 24.55
N ASP A 455 5.53 -10.33 24.33
CA ASP A 455 5.03 -9.41 25.34
C ASP A 455 4.15 -10.17 26.35
N SER A 456 4.15 -9.76 27.62
CA SER A 456 3.21 -10.21 28.64
C SER A 456 1.91 -9.42 28.67
N SER A 457 1.88 -8.25 28.03
CA SER A 457 0.71 -7.34 27.98
C SER A 457 -0.32 -7.72 26.92
N TYR A 458 -0.15 -8.87 26.22
CA TYR A 458 -1.07 -9.32 25.17
C TYR A 458 -2.51 -9.52 25.66
N SER A 459 -2.70 -9.88 26.93
CA SER A 459 -4.02 -10.13 27.49
C SER A 459 -4.92 -8.91 27.39
N LYS A 460 -4.39 -7.70 27.62
CA LYS A 460 -5.12 -6.42 27.53
C LYS A 460 -5.60 -6.12 26.10
N SER A 461 -4.78 -6.44 25.10
CA SER A 461 -5.11 -6.19 23.69
C SER A 461 -6.11 -7.22 23.18
N LEU A 462 -5.90 -8.51 23.47
CA LEU A 462 -6.81 -9.57 23.04
C LEU A 462 -8.16 -9.54 23.78
N SER A 463 -8.18 -9.14 25.06
CA SER A 463 -9.43 -9.00 25.81
C SER A 463 -10.31 -7.86 25.30
N LYS A 464 -9.75 -6.89 24.58
CA LYS A 464 -10.53 -5.82 23.94
C LYS A 464 -11.40 -6.39 22.81
N SER A 465 -10.84 -7.30 22.02
CA SER A 465 -11.55 -7.95 20.91
C SER A 465 -12.40 -9.14 21.35
N LEU A 466 -12.03 -9.80 22.46
CA LEU A 466 -12.73 -10.98 22.97
C LEU A 466 -12.77 -10.97 24.52
N PRO A 467 -13.64 -10.15 25.14
CA PRO A 467 -13.64 -9.91 26.59
C PRO A 467 -14.16 -11.08 27.45
N ASP A 468 -15.10 -11.87 26.93
CA ASP A 468 -15.87 -12.84 27.73
C ASP A 468 -15.27 -14.26 27.76
N ARG A 469 -14.03 -14.46 27.30
CA ARG A 469 -13.39 -15.80 27.32
C ARG A 469 -11.97 -15.74 27.89
N VAL A 470 -11.60 -16.85 28.54
CA VAL A 470 -10.23 -17.08 29.01
C VAL A 470 -9.41 -17.70 27.89
N PHE A 471 -8.25 -17.11 27.60
CA PHE A 471 -7.33 -17.61 26.58
C PHE A 471 -6.54 -18.82 27.07
N ARG A 472 -6.33 -19.80 26.19
CA ARG A 472 -5.46 -20.95 26.46
C ARG A 472 -4.01 -20.51 26.29
N GLN A 473 -3.22 -20.57 27.35
CA GLN A 473 -1.84 -20.09 27.34
C GLN A 473 -0.86 -21.26 27.41
N ALA A 474 0.11 -21.29 26.49
CA ALA A 474 1.30 -22.11 26.58
C ALA A 474 2.53 -21.22 26.73
N ALA A 475 3.25 -21.36 27.84
CA ALA A 475 4.47 -20.61 28.09
C ALA A 475 5.70 -21.41 27.64
N LEU A 476 6.50 -20.81 26.77
CA LEU A 476 7.74 -21.38 26.25
C LEU A 476 8.94 -20.66 26.89
N GLY A 477 9.58 -21.36 27.82
CA GLY A 477 10.77 -20.89 28.51
C GLY A 477 12.08 -21.33 27.85
N ASP A 478 13.18 -21.07 28.57
CA ASP A 478 14.51 -21.54 28.24
C ASP A 478 14.60 -23.06 28.42
N LEU A 479 15.47 -23.71 27.66
CA LEU A 479 15.76 -25.14 27.83
C LEU A 479 16.49 -25.38 29.15
N SER A 480 16.19 -26.49 29.82
CA SER A 480 16.97 -26.93 30.97
C SER A 480 18.41 -27.24 30.55
N PRO A 481 19.41 -27.03 31.43
CA PRO A 481 20.83 -27.17 31.09
C PRO A 481 21.17 -28.54 30.48
N ASP A 482 20.54 -29.62 30.97
CA ASP A 482 20.75 -30.98 30.45
C ASP A 482 20.27 -31.14 29.00
N VAL A 483 19.14 -30.50 28.65
CA VAL A 483 18.56 -30.56 27.31
C VAL A 483 19.36 -29.67 26.36
N ALA A 484 19.78 -28.49 26.83
CA ALA A 484 20.68 -27.61 26.10
C ALA A 484 22.01 -28.31 25.77
N LYS A 485 22.58 -29.05 26.71
CA LYS A 485 23.81 -29.84 26.49
C LYS A 485 23.61 -30.89 25.41
N ARG A 486 22.54 -31.69 25.50
CA ARG A 486 22.22 -32.71 24.50
C ARG A 486 22.04 -32.12 23.11
N PHE A 487 21.38 -30.97 23.01
CA PHE A 487 21.17 -30.26 21.75
C PHE A 487 22.49 -29.78 21.11
N VAL A 488 23.41 -29.23 21.91
CA VAL A 488 24.73 -28.82 21.39
C VAL A 488 25.55 -30.04 20.99
N LEU A 489 25.51 -31.12 21.77
CA LEU A 489 26.21 -32.36 21.46
C LEU A 489 25.70 -33.05 20.20
N SER A 490 24.39 -33.07 19.96
CA SER A 490 23.83 -33.63 18.72
C SER A 490 24.33 -32.87 17.49
N HIS A 491 24.44 -31.54 17.57
CA HIS A 491 25.00 -30.72 16.49
C HIS A 491 26.48 -30.99 16.19
N ILE A 492 27.26 -31.42 17.19
CA ILE A 492 28.68 -31.73 17.01
C ILE A 492 28.85 -33.14 16.43
N HIS A 493 28.05 -34.10 16.89
CA HIS A 493 28.16 -35.51 16.47
C HIS A 493 27.74 -35.77 15.03
N ASP A 494 26.76 -35.03 14.50
CA ASP A 494 26.33 -35.18 13.10
C ASP A 494 27.43 -34.78 12.08
N ASP A 495 28.40 -33.94 12.49
CA ASP A 495 29.50 -33.48 11.63
C ASP A 495 30.76 -34.39 11.71
N ASP A 496 30.95 -35.13 12.81
CA ASP A 496 31.98 -36.18 12.90
C ASP A 496 31.64 -37.36 11.97
N ALA A 497 30.34 -37.67 11.79
CA ALA A 497 29.89 -38.69 10.86
C ALA A 497 30.11 -38.28 9.39
N SER A 498 29.97 -36.99 9.05
CA SER A 498 30.12 -36.47 7.69
C SER A 498 31.59 -36.52 7.20
N ARG A 499 32.56 -36.31 8.09
CA ARG A 499 34.01 -36.37 7.79
C ARG A 499 34.57 -37.79 7.62
N SER A 500 33.82 -38.82 8.02
CA SER A 500 34.28 -40.22 7.95
C SER A 500 34.06 -40.90 6.60
N THR A 501 33.39 -40.23 5.65
CA THR A 501 32.99 -40.81 4.34
C THR A 501 33.87 -40.41 3.16
N GLU A 502 34.88 -39.55 3.32
CA GLU A 502 35.87 -39.28 2.29
C GLU A 502 37.20 -39.92 2.67
N GLY A 503 37.59 -40.92 1.88
CA GLY A 503 38.60 -41.92 2.23
C GLY A 503 39.98 -41.35 2.54
N SER A 504 40.59 -41.92 3.58
CA SER A 504 41.97 -42.40 3.59
C SER A 504 42.17 -43.29 4.81
N GLU A 505 42.47 -44.56 4.56
CA GLU A 505 42.97 -45.49 5.56
C GLU A 505 44.28 -44.96 6.18
N ALA A 506 44.46 -45.30 7.46
CA ALA A 506 45.70 -45.22 8.23
C ALA A 506 46.27 -43.82 8.54
N ARG A 507 45.89 -43.28 9.72
CA ARG A 507 46.89 -43.00 10.79
C ARG A 507 46.23 -42.72 12.15
N SER A 508 46.63 -43.55 13.11
CA SER A 508 46.76 -43.26 14.54
C SER A 508 45.48 -43.13 15.37
N GLN A 509 45.03 -44.28 15.85
CA GLN A 509 44.62 -44.40 17.25
C GLN A 509 45.78 -43.91 18.13
N GLU A 510 45.59 -42.80 18.84
CA GLU A 510 46.11 -42.52 20.20
C GLU A 510 46.00 -41.01 20.51
N LYS A 511 45.47 -40.71 21.70
CA LYS A 511 45.23 -39.40 22.35
C LYS A 511 43.94 -38.65 21.95
N LYS A 512 42.81 -38.97 22.60
CA LYS A 512 41.75 -37.98 22.92
C LYS A 512 40.63 -38.36 23.94
N PRO A 513 40.77 -39.31 24.90
CA PRO A 513 39.75 -39.43 25.94
C PRO A 513 39.76 -38.20 26.89
N GLU A 514 40.93 -37.68 27.27
CA GLU A 514 41.03 -36.57 28.24
C GLU A 514 40.56 -35.21 27.69
N HIS A 515 40.93 -34.87 26.44
CA HIS A 515 40.48 -33.61 25.81
C HIS A 515 38.96 -33.55 25.59
N ARG A 516 38.30 -34.69 25.37
CA ARG A 516 36.84 -34.76 25.19
C ARG A 516 36.11 -34.56 26.53
N VAL A 517 36.68 -35.07 27.62
CA VAL A 517 36.12 -34.89 28.99
C VAL A 517 36.28 -33.44 29.46
N VAL A 518 37.43 -32.80 29.22
CA VAL A 518 37.66 -31.38 29.56
C VAL A 518 36.71 -30.47 28.76
N GLN A 519 36.51 -30.75 27.46
CA GLN A 519 35.55 -30.02 26.64
C GLN A 519 34.09 -30.19 27.13
N LEU A 520 33.72 -31.34 27.68
CA LEU A 520 32.38 -31.58 28.22
C LEU A 520 32.10 -30.82 29.52
N SER A 521 33.09 -30.72 30.42
CA SER A 521 32.96 -29.91 31.65
C SER A 521 32.99 -28.40 31.37
N GLU A 522 33.83 -27.97 30.43
CA GLU A 522 33.84 -26.58 29.96
C GLU A 522 32.51 -26.22 29.30
N LEU A 523 31.92 -27.14 28.54
CA LEU A 523 30.61 -26.94 27.91
C LEU A 523 29.50 -26.75 28.95
N ASP A 524 29.52 -27.47 30.07
CA ASP A 524 28.51 -27.30 31.14
C ASP A 524 28.57 -25.90 31.77
N GLN A 525 29.77 -25.40 32.04
CA GLN A 525 29.96 -24.04 32.56
C GLN A 525 29.56 -22.98 31.52
N CYS A 526 29.88 -23.23 30.25
CA CYS A 526 29.51 -22.37 29.12
C CYS A 526 27.99 -22.29 28.95
N ILE A 527 27.27 -23.42 29.03
CA ILE A 527 25.81 -23.49 28.98
C ILE A 527 25.19 -22.80 30.20
N GLY A 528 25.77 -22.94 31.39
CA GLY A 528 25.34 -22.21 32.58
C GLY A 528 25.45 -20.68 32.42
N THR A 529 26.40 -20.21 31.62
CA THR A 529 26.63 -18.78 31.36
C THR A 529 25.74 -18.25 30.23
N LEU A 530 25.59 -19.04 29.16
CA LEU A 530 24.80 -18.69 27.98
C LEU A 530 23.28 -18.81 28.25
N GLY A 531 22.91 -19.81 29.05
CA GLY A 531 21.53 -20.19 29.31
C GLY A 531 20.95 -21.15 28.26
N GLY A 532 19.65 -21.41 28.37
CA GLY A 532 18.92 -22.39 27.55
C GLY A 532 18.21 -21.81 26.34
N ARG A 533 18.55 -20.60 25.90
CA ARG A 533 17.89 -19.94 24.76
C ARG A 533 18.28 -20.65 23.46
N LEU A 534 17.30 -21.08 22.68
CA LEU A 534 17.54 -21.88 21.47
C LEU A 534 18.46 -21.18 20.47
N THR A 535 18.19 -19.91 20.16
CA THR A 535 19.03 -19.13 19.21
C THR A 535 20.48 -18.98 19.67
N ASP A 536 20.69 -18.83 20.97
CA ASP A 536 22.03 -18.67 21.53
C ASP A 536 22.77 -20.01 21.49
N LEU A 537 22.08 -21.11 21.79
CA LEU A 537 22.61 -22.48 21.69
C LEU A 537 22.95 -22.87 20.25
N GLU A 538 22.11 -22.51 19.27
CA GLU A 538 22.39 -22.70 17.84
C GLU A 538 23.62 -21.89 17.40
N PHE A 539 23.79 -20.69 17.93
CA PHE A 539 24.96 -19.86 17.65
C PHE A 539 26.24 -20.46 18.27
N LEU A 540 26.15 -20.98 19.49
CA LEU A 540 27.23 -21.73 20.13
C LEU A 540 27.58 -22.99 19.34
N ALA A 541 26.58 -23.80 18.96
CA ALA A 541 26.77 -25.03 18.19
C ALA A 541 27.49 -24.76 16.86
N ARG A 542 27.08 -23.72 16.13
CA ARG A 542 27.73 -23.30 14.87
C ARG A 542 29.20 -22.90 15.07
N ARG A 543 29.53 -22.22 16.16
CA ARG A 543 30.91 -21.82 16.51
C ARG A 543 31.78 -23.03 16.88
N LEU A 544 31.22 -24.01 17.58
CA LEU A 544 31.89 -25.26 17.90
C LEU A 544 32.15 -26.11 16.65
N GLN A 545 31.18 -26.17 15.72
CA GLN A 545 31.36 -26.82 14.40
C GLN A 545 32.48 -26.15 13.59
N ALA A 546 32.62 -24.82 13.69
CA ALA A 546 33.72 -24.08 13.07
C ALA A 546 35.09 -24.33 13.74
N GLY A 547 35.17 -25.15 14.79
CA GLY A 547 36.40 -25.55 15.47
C GLY A 547 36.83 -24.67 16.63
N GLN A 548 35.98 -23.72 17.08
CA GLN A 548 36.26 -22.93 18.29
C GLN A 548 36.09 -23.77 19.56
N THR A 549 36.82 -23.44 20.63
CA THR A 549 36.59 -24.06 21.95
C THR A 549 35.33 -23.47 22.61
N PRO A 550 34.60 -24.21 23.48
CA PRO A 550 33.41 -23.69 24.15
C PRO A 550 33.66 -22.40 24.92
N GLY A 551 34.77 -22.31 25.66
CA GLY A 551 35.12 -21.11 26.42
C GLY A 551 35.38 -19.89 25.53
N GLN A 552 36.11 -20.06 24.43
CA GLN A 552 36.36 -18.97 23.48
C GLN A 552 35.07 -18.52 22.79
N ALA A 553 34.23 -19.47 22.35
CA ALA A 553 32.97 -19.17 21.69
C ALA A 553 32.04 -18.36 22.62
N VAL A 554 31.88 -18.75 23.88
CA VAL A 554 31.04 -18.01 24.85
C VAL A 554 31.62 -16.64 25.18
N ALA A 555 32.95 -16.50 25.28
CA ALA A 555 33.58 -15.20 25.52
C ALA A 555 33.26 -14.22 24.38
N GLU A 556 33.43 -14.65 23.12
CA GLU A 556 33.08 -13.84 21.94
C GLU A 556 31.58 -13.54 21.85
N ILE A 557 30.70 -14.49 22.20
CA ILE A 557 29.24 -14.25 22.27
C ILE A 557 28.91 -13.19 23.33
N THR A 558 29.60 -13.26 24.48
CA THR A 558 29.41 -12.31 25.58
C THR A 558 29.88 -10.91 25.20
N GLU A 559 31.02 -10.79 24.51
CA GLU A 559 31.56 -9.52 24.01
C GLU A 559 30.67 -8.89 22.93
N GLN A 560 30.15 -9.72 22.03
CA GLN A 560 29.16 -9.29 21.05
C GLN A 560 27.89 -8.77 21.74
N SER A 561 27.37 -9.51 22.72
CA SER A 561 26.20 -9.10 23.51
C SER A 561 26.45 -7.79 24.28
N ALA A 562 27.64 -7.61 24.84
CA ALA A 562 28.04 -6.38 25.52
C ALA A 562 28.07 -5.17 24.55
N SER A 563 28.57 -5.38 23.33
CA SER A 563 28.58 -4.37 22.27
C SER A 563 27.16 -4.01 21.80
N GLU A 564 26.26 -4.98 21.72
CA GLU A 564 24.84 -4.75 21.43
C GLU A 564 24.17 -3.92 22.53
N ILE A 565 24.41 -4.26 23.80
CA ILE A 565 23.87 -3.52 24.95
C ILE A 565 24.35 -2.06 24.93
N LEU A 566 25.64 -1.85 24.68
CA LEU A 566 26.22 -0.51 24.56
C LEU A 566 25.51 0.32 23.48
N LYS A 567 25.41 -0.22 22.26
CA LYS A 567 24.80 0.50 21.12
C LYS A 567 23.30 0.75 21.32
N MET A 568 22.57 -0.19 21.90
CA MET A 568 21.11 -0.09 22.04
C MET A 568 20.66 0.71 23.26
N PHE A 569 21.36 0.62 24.41
CA PHE A 569 20.85 1.17 25.68
C PHE A 569 21.70 2.28 26.29
N LEU A 570 23.01 2.32 26.03
CA LEU A 570 23.95 3.22 26.74
C LEU A 570 24.56 4.30 25.84
N LEU A 571 24.65 4.05 24.53
CA LEU A 571 25.17 4.95 23.53
C LEU A 571 24.13 5.22 22.44
N PRO A 572 22.90 5.68 22.76
CA PRO A 572 22.00 6.12 21.72
C PRO A 572 22.63 7.32 21.01
N GLY A 573 23.26 7.06 19.87
CA GLY A 573 23.54 8.09 18.87
C GLY A 573 22.20 8.71 18.44
N LYS A 574 22.27 9.85 17.76
CA LYS A 574 21.14 10.55 17.11
C LYS A 574 20.36 9.71 16.07
N THR A 575 20.43 8.38 16.08
CA THR A 575 19.94 7.46 15.04
C THR A 575 18.54 6.88 15.29
N THR A 576 17.86 7.23 16.38
CA THR A 576 16.43 6.89 16.57
C THR A 576 15.62 8.14 16.88
N SER A 577 15.50 9.02 15.90
CA SER A 577 14.74 10.27 16.00
C SER A 577 13.20 10.10 16.04
N ASP A 578 12.66 8.89 16.21
CA ASP A 578 11.24 8.60 15.91
C ASP A 578 10.46 7.79 16.97
N SER A 579 11.02 7.50 18.14
CA SER A 579 10.27 6.86 19.23
C SER A 579 10.50 7.62 20.53
N GLU A 580 9.44 8.14 21.15
CA GLU A 580 9.45 8.62 22.54
C GLU A 580 10.23 7.61 23.40
N HIS A 581 11.44 7.97 23.83
CA HIS A 581 12.27 7.08 24.63
C HIS A 581 11.56 6.87 25.98
N LYS A 582 11.02 5.67 26.20
CA LYS A 582 10.32 5.31 27.44
C LYS A 582 11.27 5.22 28.65
N TRP A 583 12.58 5.11 28.44
CA TRP A 583 13.61 4.99 29.48
C TRP A 583 14.83 5.86 29.15
N SER A 584 15.62 6.19 30.18
CA SER A 584 16.89 6.90 30.04
C SER A 584 18.10 5.95 30.06
N ALA A 585 19.25 6.42 29.57
CA ALA A 585 20.50 5.62 29.60
C ALA A 585 21.01 5.43 31.04
N GLU A 586 20.74 6.39 31.91
CA GLU A 586 21.04 6.39 33.34
C GLU A 586 20.24 5.30 34.07
N GLN A 587 18.94 5.18 33.76
CA GLN A 587 18.06 4.12 34.29
C GLN A 587 18.52 2.73 33.83
N ALA A 588 18.88 2.59 32.55
CA ALA A 588 19.41 1.34 32.03
C ALA A 588 20.75 0.97 32.69
N TRP A 589 21.66 1.94 32.86
CA TRP A 589 22.95 1.72 33.53
C TRP A 589 22.79 1.30 35.00
N TYR A 590 21.89 1.95 35.74
CA TYR A 590 21.59 1.57 37.13
C TYR A 590 21.19 0.09 37.23
N LEU A 591 20.29 -0.36 36.35
CA LEU A 591 19.85 -1.75 36.31
C LEU A 591 20.98 -2.71 35.94
N ILE A 592 21.81 -2.36 34.94
CA ILE A 592 22.96 -3.18 34.52
C ILE A 592 23.91 -3.41 35.70
N LYS A 593 24.29 -2.35 36.42
CA LYS A 593 25.22 -2.42 37.56
C LYS A 593 24.62 -3.18 38.75
N ALA A 594 23.34 -2.93 39.05
CA ALA A 594 22.64 -3.56 40.15
C ALA A 594 22.38 -5.06 39.87
N LEU A 595 22.06 -5.45 38.64
CA LEU A 595 21.88 -6.85 38.24
C LEU A 595 23.23 -7.59 38.12
N ALA A 596 24.30 -6.94 37.66
CA ALA A 596 25.64 -7.54 37.61
C ALA A 596 26.13 -8.00 38.99
N SER A 597 25.78 -7.24 40.04
CA SER A 597 26.19 -7.48 41.43
C SER A 597 25.24 -8.41 42.19
N LYS A 598 23.92 -8.16 42.16
CA LYS A 598 22.93 -8.91 42.96
C LYS A 598 22.26 -10.06 42.20
N GLY A 599 22.31 -10.09 40.87
CA GLY A 599 21.64 -11.08 40.02
C GLY A 599 20.12 -10.92 39.88
N SER A 600 19.43 -10.49 40.96
CA SER A 600 18.01 -10.15 40.95
C SER A 600 17.72 -8.95 41.85
N LEU A 601 16.75 -8.13 41.46
CA LEU A 601 16.34 -6.91 42.17
C LEU A 601 14.85 -6.98 42.53
N ARG A 602 14.44 -6.31 43.61
CA ARG A 602 13.03 -6.20 43.97
C ARG A 602 12.38 -5.09 43.16
N TYR A 603 11.23 -5.39 42.55
CA TYR A 603 10.57 -4.47 41.61
C TYR A 603 10.29 -3.09 42.24
N HIS A 604 9.63 -3.05 43.39
CA HIS A 604 9.29 -1.79 44.06
C HIS A 604 10.50 -1.07 44.69
N GLU A 605 11.57 -1.79 45.04
CA GLU A 605 12.79 -1.15 45.55
C GLU A 605 13.47 -0.32 44.46
N VAL A 606 13.45 -0.82 43.22
CA VAL A 606 13.97 -0.09 42.05
C VAL A 606 13.10 1.12 41.74
N LEU A 607 11.76 1.01 41.78
CA LEU A 607 10.88 2.15 41.55
C LEU A 607 11.05 3.27 42.60
N LEU A 608 11.46 2.93 43.81
CA LEU A 608 11.72 3.89 44.89
C LEU A 608 13.12 4.50 44.81
N SER A 609 14.02 4.04 43.94
CA SER A 609 15.34 4.64 43.79
C SER A 609 15.25 6.01 43.15
N ASP A 610 16.16 6.92 43.53
CA ASP A 610 16.15 8.30 43.05
C ASP A 610 16.25 8.40 41.50
N THR A 611 16.88 7.40 40.87
CA THR A 611 17.00 7.24 39.41
C THR A 611 15.69 6.91 38.69
N PHE A 612 14.72 6.25 39.35
CA PHE A 612 13.42 5.89 38.76
C PHE A 612 12.29 6.77 39.28
N ARG A 613 12.33 7.16 40.56
CA ARG A 613 11.31 7.98 41.20
C ARG A 613 11.25 9.41 40.68
N SER A 614 12.41 9.98 40.37
CA SER A 614 12.57 11.42 40.08
C SER A 614 13.34 11.71 38.80
N SER A 615 13.37 10.75 37.86
CA SER A 615 14.07 10.94 36.59
C SER A 615 13.57 12.19 35.87
N LEU A 616 14.51 12.94 35.30
CA LEU A 616 14.23 14.13 34.50
C LEU A 616 14.20 13.82 33.01
N SER A 617 14.81 12.70 32.63
CA SER A 617 15.07 12.29 31.24
C SER A 617 14.03 11.29 30.72
N ALA A 618 13.17 10.73 31.57
CA ALA A 618 12.13 9.75 31.21
C ALA A 618 10.77 10.09 31.86
N PRO A 619 9.63 9.75 31.24
CA PRO A 619 8.29 10.17 31.67
C PRO A 619 7.84 9.50 32.98
N ASP A 620 7.86 8.16 33.06
CA ASP A 620 7.41 7.39 34.25
C ASP A 620 8.32 6.18 34.50
N GLY A 621 8.71 5.95 35.75
CA GLY A 621 9.59 4.83 36.14
C GLY A 621 9.00 3.44 35.81
N GLU A 622 7.69 3.25 35.94
CA GLU A 622 7.03 1.98 35.56
C GLU A 622 7.03 1.77 34.05
N SER A 623 6.79 2.84 33.28
CA SER A 623 6.84 2.79 31.82
C SER A 623 8.25 2.50 31.29
N ALA A 624 9.29 2.97 32.00
CA ALA A 624 10.68 2.68 31.71
C ALA A 624 11.01 1.20 31.94
N LEU A 625 10.57 0.63 33.07
CA LEU A 625 10.74 -0.80 33.35
C LEU A 625 9.99 -1.68 32.34
N GLU A 626 8.76 -1.31 31.96
CA GLU A 626 8.00 -2.01 30.93
C GLU A 626 8.70 -1.92 29.56
N GLY A 627 9.20 -0.73 29.18
CA GLY A 627 9.96 -0.52 27.96
C GLY A 627 11.24 -1.37 27.89
N LEU A 628 12.01 -1.40 28.99
CA LEU A 628 13.23 -2.21 29.10
C LEU A 628 12.95 -3.72 29.14
N ALA A 629 11.82 -4.13 29.70
CA ALA A 629 11.38 -5.52 29.69
C ALA A 629 10.96 -5.97 28.28
N ASN A 630 10.26 -5.10 27.53
CA ASN A 630 9.82 -5.39 26.16
C ASN A 630 10.97 -5.56 25.16
N ILE A 631 12.12 -4.93 25.43
CA ILE A 631 13.34 -5.06 24.60
C ILE A 631 14.28 -6.13 25.17
N GLU A 632 13.85 -6.86 26.21
CA GLU A 632 14.56 -7.98 26.81
C GLU A 632 15.92 -7.61 27.44
N LEU A 633 16.13 -6.35 27.82
CA LEU A 633 17.28 -6.01 28.69
C LEU A 633 17.08 -6.65 30.07
N ILE A 634 15.86 -6.52 30.59
CA ILE A 634 15.43 -7.09 31.86
C ILE A 634 14.22 -8.01 31.66
N GLY A 635 13.96 -8.87 32.64
CA GLY A 635 12.73 -9.66 32.76
C GLY A 635 12.04 -9.33 34.07
N VAL A 636 10.71 -9.23 34.05
CA VAL A 636 9.91 -9.01 35.26
C VAL A 636 9.21 -10.31 35.63
N THR A 637 9.51 -10.81 36.83
CA THR A 637 8.86 -12.00 37.39
C THR A 637 7.66 -11.57 38.20
N THR A 638 6.51 -12.22 37.97
CA THR A 638 5.27 -11.96 38.70
C THR A 638 5.02 -13.06 39.74
N ALA A 639 4.39 -12.68 40.86
CA ALA A 639 3.92 -13.62 41.87
C ALA A 639 2.53 -13.16 42.31
N ASN A 640 1.53 -14.06 42.25
CA ASN A 640 0.13 -13.76 42.57
C ASN A 640 -0.42 -12.55 41.80
N GLY A 641 -0.08 -12.43 40.51
CA GLY A 641 -0.58 -11.36 39.64
C GLY A 641 0.10 -9.99 39.82
N ARG A 642 1.07 -9.84 40.72
CA ARG A 642 1.85 -8.60 40.90
C ARG A 642 3.33 -8.78 40.50
N PRO A 643 4.00 -7.74 39.96
CA PRO A 643 5.45 -7.73 39.77
C PRO A 643 6.18 -7.95 41.11
N ARG A 644 7.14 -8.88 41.14
CA ARG A 644 7.90 -9.24 42.35
C ARG A 644 9.37 -8.84 42.22
N SER A 645 10.04 -9.35 41.20
CA SER A 645 11.48 -9.18 41.03
C SER A 645 11.85 -8.94 39.58
N ILE A 646 12.88 -8.13 39.39
CA ILE A 646 13.55 -7.87 38.13
C ILE A 646 14.74 -8.81 38.03
N VAL A 647 14.84 -9.50 36.91
CA VAL A 647 15.94 -10.38 36.54
C VAL A 647 16.52 -9.93 35.20
N VAL A 648 17.63 -10.50 34.78
CA VAL A 648 18.18 -10.23 33.44
C VAL A 648 17.26 -10.85 32.38
N GLY A 649 17.01 -10.13 31.28
CA GLY A 649 16.10 -10.60 30.23
C GLY A 649 16.64 -11.80 29.43
N LYS A 650 17.96 -11.79 29.17
CA LYS A 650 18.68 -12.94 28.58
C LYS A 650 19.75 -13.46 29.55
N PRO A 651 19.91 -14.77 29.72
CA PRO A 651 20.94 -15.30 30.61
C PRO A 651 22.36 -14.82 30.24
N VAL A 652 22.69 -14.78 28.94
CA VAL A 652 23.95 -14.23 28.40
C VAL A 652 24.24 -12.81 28.88
N TYR A 653 23.19 -11.99 29.04
CA TYR A 653 23.36 -10.58 29.44
C TYR A 653 23.89 -10.45 30.86
N LEU A 654 23.75 -11.44 31.74
CA LEU A 654 24.37 -11.38 33.07
C LEU A 654 25.90 -11.35 32.96
N ALA A 655 26.46 -12.17 32.06
CA ALA A 655 27.90 -12.16 31.78
C ALA A 655 28.33 -10.86 31.10
N ALA A 656 27.52 -10.36 30.15
CA ALA A 656 27.78 -9.08 29.49
C ALA A 656 27.71 -7.89 30.46
N PHE A 657 26.75 -7.85 31.39
CA PHE A 657 26.64 -6.80 32.40
C PHE A 657 27.85 -6.76 33.34
N ARG A 658 28.37 -7.95 33.70
CA ARG A 658 29.62 -8.05 34.48
C ARG A 658 30.83 -7.55 33.68
N LEU A 659 30.89 -7.85 32.39
CA LEU A 659 31.95 -7.36 31.50
C LEU A 659 31.90 -5.83 31.40
N LEU A 660 30.71 -5.26 31.13
CA LEU A 660 30.51 -3.81 31.03
C LEU A 660 30.76 -3.08 32.36
N SER A 661 30.35 -3.66 33.49
CA SER A 661 30.56 -3.05 34.81
C SER A 661 32.02 -3.10 35.26
N ARG A 662 32.85 -3.98 34.67
CA ARG A 662 34.28 -4.09 34.94
C ARG A 662 35.11 -3.11 34.12
N ASP A 663 34.58 -2.58 33.01
CA ASP A 663 35.24 -1.54 32.24
C ASP A 663 35.27 -0.23 33.06
N PRO A 664 36.46 0.21 33.51
CA PRO A 664 36.57 1.36 34.40
C PRO A 664 36.21 2.66 33.70
N VAL A 665 36.46 2.78 32.39
CA VAL A 665 36.21 4.00 31.62
C VAL A 665 34.70 4.13 31.38
N LEU A 666 34.07 3.07 30.89
CA LEU A 666 32.63 3.05 30.67
C LEU A 666 31.88 3.27 31.99
N SER A 667 32.27 2.55 33.05
CA SER A 667 31.62 2.72 34.36
C SER A 667 31.76 4.14 34.87
N ALA A 668 32.96 4.75 34.78
CA ALA A 668 33.16 6.12 35.24
C ALA A 668 32.34 7.13 34.44
N LYS A 669 32.25 6.95 33.10
CA LYS A 669 31.44 7.81 32.24
C LYS A 669 29.95 7.72 32.56
N MET A 670 29.42 6.51 32.70
CA MET A 670 27.99 6.31 32.95
C MET A 670 27.60 6.66 34.40
N ASP A 671 28.45 6.33 35.39
CA ASP A 671 28.24 6.73 36.78
C ASP A 671 28.25 8.26 36.92
N MET A 672 29.14 8.96 36.19
CA MET A 672 29.13 10.42 36.14
C MET A 672 27.82 10.98 35.54
N ALA A 673 27.28 10.34 34.49
CA ALA A 673 25.99 10.75 33.92
C ALA A 673 24.83 10.58 34.92
N VAL A 674 24.78 9.44 35.63
CA VAL A 674 23.79 9.20 36.69
C VAL A 674 23.91 10.25 37.80
N LEU A 675 25.12 10.49 38.31
CA LEU A 675 25.36 11.48 39.37
C LEU A 675 24.98 12.90 38.92
N ALA A 676 25.26 13.26 37.65
CA ALA A 676 24.87 14.54 37.10
C ALA A 676 23.34 14.71 36.99
N GLU A 677 22.60 13.64 36.66
CA GLU A 677 21.13 13.66 36.69
C GLU A 677 20.62 13.81 38.13
N LEU A 678 21.14 13.02 39.07
CA LEU A 678 20.76 13.10 40.50
C LEU A 678 21.05 14.49 41.10
N ALA A 679 22.18 15.11 40.75
CA ALA A 679 22.50 16.47 41.17
C ALA A 679 21.48 17.49 40.62
N LYS A 680 21.01 17.33 39.37
CA LYS A 680 19.95 18.18 38.80
C LYS A 680 18.60 17.98 39.50
N VAL A 681 18.27 16.74 39.87
CA VAL A 681 17.06 16.44 40.63
C VAL A 681 17.08 17.15 41.98
N GLU A 682 18.17 17.02 42.73
CA GLU A 682 18.31 17.69 44.02
C GLU A 682 18.39 19.22 43.87
N GLY A 683 19.00 19.73 42.78
CA GLY A 683 18.94 21.14 42.41
C GLY A 683 17.50 21.66 42.26
N ARG A 684 16.61 20.92 41.58
CA ARG A 684 15.18 21.27 41.49
C ARG A 684 14.46 21.20 42.85
N ASN A 685 14.89 20.30 43.75
CA ASN A 685 14.35 20.25 45.11
C ASN A 685 14.74 21.49 45.92
N ILE A 686 15.99 21.97 45.74
CA ILE A 686 16.49 23.21 46.33
C ILE A 686 15.71 24.40 45.78
N GLU A 687 15.61 24.56 44.47
CA GLU A 687 14.85 25.66 43.83
C GLU A 687 13.40 25.73 44.31
N LYS A 688 12.72 24.57 44.47
CA LYS A 688 11.36 24.51 45.00
C LYS A 688 11.29 24.92 46.48
N ALA A 689 12.24 24.48 47.29
CA ALA A 689 12.31 24.86 48.69
C ALA A 689 12.60 26.36 48.85
N GLU A 690 13.50 26.91 48.04
CA GLU A 690 13.83 28.34 48.01
C GLU A 690 12.66 29.20 47.52
N ALA A 691 11.96 28.78 46.47
CA ALA A 691 10.77 29.47 45.98
C ALA A 691 9.66 29.50 47.05
N GLU A 692 9.42 28.38 47.74
CA GLU A 692 8.44 28.33 48.83
C GLU A 692 8.89 29.20 50.02
N LEU A 693 10.16 29.15 50.41
CA LEU A 693 10.73 30.02 51.45
C LEU A 693 10.63 31.51 51.08
N ALA A 694 10.83 31.87 49.82
CA ALA A 694 10.67 33.24 49.33
C ALA A 694 9.20 33.70 49.43
N THR A 695 8.24 32.84 49.11
CA THR A 695 6.81 33.16 49.30
C THR A 695 6.43 33.32 50.76
N LEU A 696 6.97 32.49 51.66
CA LEU A 696 6.75 32.61 53.10
C LEU A 696 7.44 33.87 53.68
N GLY A 697 8.60 34.24 53.13
CA GLY A 697 9.34 35.45 53.51
C GLY A 697 8.71 36.75 53.02
N ALA A 698 7.84 36.70 52.00
CA ALA A 698 7.09 37.86 51.52
C ALA A 698 5.91 38.26 52.43
N LEU A 699 5.59 37.45 53.44
CA LEU A 699 4.53 37.76 54.40
C LEU A 699 5.01 38.84 55.39
N PRO A 700 4.21 39.90 55.64
CA PRO A 700 4.63 41.03 56.48
C PRO A 700 4.83 40.66 57.96
N THR A 701 4.19 39.60 58.43
CA THR A 701 4.48 38.96 59.73
C THR A 701 4.39 37.45 59.54
N LEU A 702 5.39 36.69 60.00
CA LEU A 702 5.32 35.23 59.96
C LEU A 702 4.41 34.74 61.10
N PRO A 703 3.26 34.12 60.80
CA PRO A 703 2.42 33.52 61.83
C PRO A 703 3.19 32.37 62.52
N PRO A 704 3.04 32.16 63.84
CA PRO A 704 3.71 31.04 64.52
C PRO A 704 3.35 29.66 63.95
N GLN A 705 2.23 29.56 63.23
CA GLN A 705 1.82 28.35 62.52
C GLN A 705 2.73 28.01 61.31
N THR A 706 3.45 28.98 60.74
CA THR A 706 4.35 28.74 59.59
C THR A 706 5.77 28.35 60.00
N THR A 707 6.16 28.56 61.26
CA THR A 707 7.50 28.23 61.79
C THR A 707 7.86 26.75 61.59
N GLY A 708 6.90 25.84 61.79
CA GLY A 708 7.10 24.40 61.53
C GLY A 708 7.37 24.08 60.05
N ARG A 709 6.78 24.85 59.13
CA ARG A 709 7.02 24.67 57.69
C ARG A 709 8.37 25.23 57.26
N VAL A 710 8.76 26.39 57.78
CA VAL A 710 10.06 27.01 57.50
C VAL A 710 11.21 26.12 57.96
N THR A 711 11.13 25.58 59.18
CA THR A 711 12.15 24.65 59.72
C THR A 711 12.26 23.37 58.89
N TYR A 712 11.13 22.80 58.45
CA TYR A 712 11.12 21.66 57.53
C TYR A 712 11.79 21.97 56.19
N LEU A 713 11.49 23.13 55.58
CA LEU A 713 12.07 23.53 54.29
C LEU A 713 13.58 23.78 54.39
N LEU A 714 14.04 24.43 55.47
CA LEU A 714 15.47 24.63 55.72
C LEU A 714 16.22 23.30 55.91
N ALA A 715 15.67 22.38 56.69
CA ALA A 715 16.25 21.05 56.86
C ALA A 715 16.29 20.24 55.55
N LYS A 716 15.24 20.38 54.72
CA LYS A 716 15.18 19.76 53.39
C LYS A 716 16.22 20.37 52.43
N LEU A 717 16.40 21.69 52.46
CA LEU A 717 17.39 22.40 51.67
C LEU A 717 18.81 21.96 52.05
N GLU A 718 19.13 21.93 53.35
CA GLU A 718 20.42 21.45 53.85
C GLU A 718 20.71 20.01 53.42
N THR A 719 19.72 19.12 53.56
CA THR A 719 19.88 17.71 53.15
C THR A 719 20.12 17.58 51.65
N SER A 720 19.39 18.34 50.83
CA SER A 720 19.53 18.33 49.36
C SER A 720 20.90 18.90 48.95
N HIS A 721 21.34 19.98 49.59
CA HIS A 721 22.65 20.59 49.32
C HIS A 721 23.81 19.65 49.65
N ARG A 722 23.79 19.00 50.82
CA ARG A 722 24.80 17.99 51.21
C ARG A 722 24.90 16.83 50.21
N LYS A 723 23.76 16.40 49.65
CA LYS A 723 23.76 15.38 48.58
C LYS A 723 24.43 15.88 47.31
N VAL A 724 24.13 17.11 46.87
CA VAL A 724 24.77 17.72 45.70
C VAL A 724 26.28 17.81 45.90
N GLU A 725 26.75 18.30 47.04
CA GLU A 725 28.19 18.33 47.36
C GLU A 725 28.84 16.95 47.29
N ALA A 726 28.17 15.92 47.84
CA ALA A 726 28.64 14.54 47.78
C ALA A 726 28.72 14.02 46.33
N TYR A 727 27.69 14.28 45.52
CA TYR A 727 27.68 13.89 44.10
C TYR A 727 28.76 14.60 43.31
N GLU A 728 28.98 15.91 43.53
CA GLU A 728 30.05 16.68 42.89
C GLU A 728 31.45 16.18 43.27
N PHE A 729 31.65 15.82 44.54
CA PHE A 729 32.90 15.22 44.99
C PHE A 729 33.17 13.86 44.33
N GLU A 730 32.16 13.00 44.19
CA GLU A 730 32.27 11.74 43.46
C GLU A 730 32.50 11.94 41.96
N MET A 731 31.77 12.87 41.33
CA MET A 731 32.00 13.24 39.92
C MET A 731 33.43 13.73 39.70
N ALA A 732 34.01 14.51 40.63
CA ALA A 732 35.39 14.96 40.55
C ALA A 732 36.40 13.79 40.60
N LYS A 733 36.12 12.74 41.39
CA LYS A 733 36.94 11.51 41.40
C LYS A 733 36.83 10.76 40.08
N LEU A 734 35.62 10.59 39.55
CA LEU A 734 35.38 9.89 38.27
C LEU A 734 35.97 10.67 37.07
N LYS A 735 36.00 12.00 37.14
CA LYS A 735 36.67 12.83 36.13
C LYS A 735 38.17 12.60 36.10
N LYS A 736 38.80 12.37 37.27
CA LYS A 736 40.23 12.01 37.35
C LYS A 736 40.52 10.62 36.78
N THR A 737 39.59 9.68 36.85
CA THR A 737 39.78 8.36 36.21
C THR A 737 39.66 8.47 34.70
N LEU A 738 38.72 9.26 34.18
CA LEU A 738 38.60 9.52 32.74
C LEU A 738 39.79 10.32 32.18
N SER A 739 40.34 11.27 32.93
CA SER A 739 41.50 12.06 32.46
C SER A 739 42.83 11.30 32.46
N LYS A 740 42.86 10.08 33.02
CA LYS A 740 44.04 9.19 33.04
C LYS A 740 44.02 8.16 31.91
N GLU A 741 43.03 8.24 31.03
CA GLU A 741 42.89 7.39 29.86
C GLU A 741 44.00 7.74 28.85
N ASN A 742 44.78 6.72 28.45
CA ASN A 742 45.73 6.75 27.33
C ASN A 742 45.16 5.90 26.21
#